data_AF-A0A6C0R9N3-F1
#
_entry.id   AF-A0A6C0R9N3-F1
#
_cell.length_a   1.000
_cell.length_b   1.000
_cell.length_c   1.000
_cell.angle_alpha   90.00
_cell.angle_beta   90.00
_cell.angle_gamma   90.00
#
_symmetry.space_group_name_H-M   'P 1'
#
loop_
_entity.id
_entity.type
_entity.pdbx_description
1 polymer ?
#
loop_
_entity_poly.entity_id
_entity_poly.type
_entity_poly.pdbx_seq_one_letter_code
_entity_poly.pdbx_strand_id
1 'polypeptide(L)'
;MKKRLLHTIFLFLLVSIFAGCSTEKNTRASRTFHNVTSRYNVYFNANEAVKEGVATIEERIEDDFTRILPIYKESDPSATRLVKSDMDYAVVKCSKLIEIHSITKKPKRKKGGGSRKYQEFASQEEFNKWIDDSYLLMGKAYFYQHNFYAAIDNFSYVVRKYPDNETADEAQVWLVRAYTELERYIEANEVIQAIQAYDDFPKSLERDFAIATAFYYKKQFEYDNAIRLLDIAIDKTFWKKDKARLQYIVAQLYRELGQNEAAATAFKKVTKMNPDYTMAFNAMINAAGVFSGEGNIEDLKKQLNKMLRDKKNVDFRDQIYYALGNIFFREGNSDVAKDNYKQSVASSFKNQYQRALSSITLADIYFEDLNYRGAQSYYDSAMIIIDETYPNYENVSARYKSLSSLVDNILTVEREDSLQRVAQMPDVEREALIASLMKAEQERQRNMENLSMQGARSQGYYRSNRYRMGMGNSGGGGWYFYNPQTVTYGRVTFQQQWGRRTLEDDWRRSNKNTMSMEEGEEMAEAEEEEQRIQDPLKKEFYTQDLPLTDSLMTVSHERIRDALYNAGKIFKSEFEDYERSAEAFEELIERYPNNIYLLSAYFDLYDLYELMGDIAKSNYYRNLIISDYPNSKFAQFLQNPNFFVEMAAKTDSLNRLYQETFRNYKLGRYQNVMSLTGQMKNMEPDSVIVPKIDFMQMVADGVLTDVHNFEALLKGYLAQYPAKEPSPLAQEILTLIQDSTLTDYQKLVEMGYISEEIQNEELLPENFMADDEFGGKFSYDEDLLHYFVIAYPREDEDDIDLNRLKFDIANYNIDHYTKIDYDIETEYLDDKLAFVLVRSMTNKENALIYHGAIIRKASVFKTLQGIDYMNFVISSTNYRAVMQERSTADYMKFFVKNYSRFIRSNFSDDEMDISPEELMARAEAEDNALKERGTFVTVKSGPQGLYNTTVDTTQNFVIAVKDKGLSLRPLMRGFADFNRDEFRSWNLALQVKEVGDYQLLVIHGIPALNESMSYFRRANTTRSLFEPLGQSTYRNFLITDENLETLLDENKVDQYITFFRNNYIQRRASSSSSAAESQTTTQPTTTQAAEPLPAVEADDTSIEDLPYNQEIEGPHRIVFVIPAVGVFKDAFIKGIQQYNQSNFANSGFTIEEQQLDQVRQLIIVKGMEDQATARLYFSVVVRNRDLFDPLGTAQYRNFLISDENFEIFLREKNITDYMDFYKKVYLEK
;
A
#
# COMPACT_ATOMS: atom_id res chain seq x y z
N MET A 1 -58.26 61.80 24.51
CA MET A 1 -57.14 62.27 23.67
C MET A 1 -55.81 62.45 24.40
N LYS A 2 -55.74 63.11 25.57
CA LYS A 2 -54.45 63.43 26.25
C LYS A 2 -53.54 62.23 26.56
N LYS A 3 -54.08 61.06 26.97
CA LYS A 3 -53.27 59.85 27.23
C LYS A 3 -52.64 59.27 25.96
N ARG A 4 -53.37 59.16 24.85
CA ARG A 4 -52.81 58.66 23.58
C ARG A 4 -51.74 59.60 23.05
N LEU A 5 -51.95 60.92 23.13
CA LEU A 5 -50.95 61.93 22.78
C LEU A 5 -49.67 61.78 23.62
N LEU A 6 -49.80 61.60 24.94
CA LEU A 6 -48.67 61.34 25.85
C LEU A 6 -47.93 60.04 25.52
N HIS A 7 -48.63 58.97 25.11
CA HIS A 7 -47.99 57.72 24.70
C HIS A 7 -47.30 57.85 23.34
N THR A 8 -47.88 58.57 22.37
CA THR A 8 -47.22 58.87 21.10
C THR A 8 -46.03 59.80 21.28
N ILE A 9 -46.12 60.82 22.14
CA ILE A 9 -44.98 61.70 22.46
C ILE A 9 -43.90 60.87 23.16
N PHE A 10 -44.26 60.03 24.13
CA PHE A 10 -43.32 59.13 24.80
C PHE A 10 -42.66 58.17 23.82
N LEU A 11 -43.41 57.55 22.90
CA LEU A 11 -42.89 56.68 21.85
C LEU A 11 -41.97 57.44 20.89
N PHE A 12 -42.34 58.65 20.49
CA PHE A 12 -41.53 59.50 19.61
C PHE A 12 -40.23 59.93 20.30
N LEU A 13 -40.29 60.25 21.60
CA LEU A 13 -39.13 60.58 22.44
C LEU A 13 -38.23 59.35 22.63
N LEU A 14 -38.81 58.17 22.79
CA LEU A 14 -38.10 56.89 22.83
C LEU A 14 -37.37 56.63 21.50
N VAL A 15 -38.06 56.77 20.36
CA VAL A 15 -37.49 56.63 19.01
C VAL A 15 -36.38 57.65 18.77
N SER A 16 -36.53 58.88 19.24
CA SER A 16 -35.53 59.94 19.11
C SER A 16 -34.30 59.68 19.98
N ILE A 17 -34.46 59.09 21.16
CA ILE A 17 -33.36 58.65 22.03
C ILE A 17 -32.58 57.50 21.39
N PHE A 18 -33.27 56.55 20.75
CA PHE A 18 -32.62 55.40 20.10
C PHE A 18 -32.00 55.73 18.73
N ALA A 19 -32.54 56.70 17.98
CA ALA A 19 -31.97 57.16 16.71
C ALA A 19 -30.60 57.86 16.86
N GLY A 20 -30.24 58.30 18.07
CA GLY A 20 -28.94 58.90 18.39
C GLY A 20 -27.88 57.94 18.94
N CYS A 21 -28.22 56.66 19.14
CA CYS A 21 -27.32 55.62 19.62
C CYS A 21 -26.48 55.08 18.45
N SER A 22 -25.21 55.46 18.42
CA SER A 22 -24.22 55.05 17.42
C SER A 22 -23.04 54.38 18.12
N THR A 23 -22.42 53.41 17.44
CA THR A 23 -21.15 52.77 17.85
C THR A 23 -20.00 53.77 17.94
N GLU A 24 -20.09 54.90 17.23
CA GLU A 24 -19.18 56.04 17.34
C GLU A 24 -19.37 56.86 18.63
N LYS A 25 -20.25 56.45 19.55
CA LYS A 25 -20.47 57.12 20.83
C LYS A 25 -20.51 56.10 21.97
N ASN A 26 -19.51 56.13 22.85
CA ASN A 26 -19.47 55.28 24.03
C ASN A 26 -20.21 55.90 25.25
N THR A 27 -21.53 56.00 25.15
CA THR A 27 -22.42 56.45 26.24
C THR A 27 -23.18 55.27 26.87
N ARG A 28 -23.71 55.44 28.09
CA ARG A 28 -24.51 54.38 28.75
C ARG A 28 -25.74 53.97 27.92
N ALA A 29 -26.42 54.94 27.29
CA ALA A 29 -27.56 54.68 26.42
C ALA A 29 -27.16 53.89 25.17
N SER A 30 -26.08 54.32 24.49
CA SER A 30 -25.55 53.61 23.32
C SER A 30 -25.13 52.17 23.66
N ARG A 31 -24.30 51.97 24.70
CA ARG A 31 -23.90 50.63 25.14
C ARG A 31 -25.09 49.74 25.49
N THR A 32 -26.11 50.29 26.18
CA THR A 32 -27.30 49.50 26.55
C THR A 32 -28.09 49.09 25.30
N PHE A 33 -28.28 50.00 24.35
CA PHE A 33 -28.97 49.71 23.10
C PHE A 33 -28.26 48.63 22.28
N HIS A 34 -26.95 48.78 22.04
CA HIS A 34 -26.17 47.80 21.29
C HIS A 34 -26.11 46.46 22.03
N ASN A 35 -25.92 46.43 23.35
CA ASN A 35 -25.94 45.17 24.13
C ASN A 35 -27.28 44.43 24.08
N VAL A 36 -28.41 45.13 24.14
CA VAL A 36 -29.74 44.51 24.09
C VAL A 36 -30.03 43.99 22.68
N THR A 37 -29.71 44.78 21.66
CA THR A 37 -29.94 44.43 20.26
C THR A 37 -29.03 43.26 19.83
N SER A 38 -27.75 43.29 20.20
CA SER A 38 -26.80 42.19 19.99
C SER A 38 -27.31 40.89 20.61
N ARG A 39 -27.76 40.93 21.88
CA ARG A 39 -28.27 39.72 22.56
C ARG A 39 -29.47 39.11 21.84
N TYR A 40 -30.55 39.88 21.69
CA TYR A 40 -31.86 39.32 21.37
C TYR A 40 -32.15 39.26 19.87
N ASN A 41 -31.55 40.13 19.06
CA ASN A 41 -31.82 40.13 17.62
C ASN A 41 -30.80 39.31 16.82
N VAL A 42 -29.58 39.15 17.34
CA VAL A 42 -28.48 38.57 16.56
C VAL A 42 -27.89 37.34 17.22
N TYR A 43 -27.29 37.47 18.41
CA TYR A 43 -26.63 36.36 19.10
C TYR A 43 -27.60 35.23 19.45
N PHE A 44 -28.77 35.53 20.03
CA PHE A 44 -29.76 34.52 20.38
C PHE A 44 -30.16 33.68 19.17
N ASN A 45 -30.47 34.33 18.03
CA ASN A 45 -30.87 33.62 16.81
C ASN A 45 -29.73 32.77 16.22
N ALA A 46 -28.49 33.26 16.29
CA ALA A 46 -27.32 32.48 15.88
C ALA A 46 -27.15 31.23 16.76
N ASN A 47 -27.30 31.40 18.08
CA ASN A 47 -27.09 30.32 19.04
C ASN A 47 -28.18 29.25 18.94
N GLU A 48 -29.44 29.64 18.72
CA GLU A 48 -30.52 28.68 18.50
C GLU A 48 -30.31 27.88 17.19
N ALA A 49 -29.82 28.51 16.12
CA ALA A 49 -29.48 27.79 14.89
C ALA A 49 -28.36 26.76 15.11
N VAL A 50 -27.29 27.12 15.81
CA VAL A 50 -26.22 26.16 16.16
C VAL A 50 -26.79 24.99 16.98
N LYS A 51 -27.66 25.25 17.96
CA LYS A 51 -28.29 24.19 18.76
C LYS A 51 -29.16 23.26 17.92
N GLU A 52 -29.95 23.81 17.00
CA GLU A 52 -30.81 23.02 16.12
C GLU A 52 -30.00 22.12 15.18
N GLY A 53 -28.89 22.66 14.64
CA GLY A 53 -27.94 21.86 13.86
C GLY A 53 -27.31 20.74 14.68
N VAL A 54 -26.82 21.02 15.89
CA VAL A 54 -26.24 19.99 16.78
C VAL A 54 -27.27 18.93 17.15
N ALA A 55 -28.52 19.31 17.43
CA ALA A 55 -29.59 18.35 17.69
C ALA A 55 -29.86 17.45 16.47
N THR A 56 -29.77 17.99 15.27
CA THR A 56 -29.93 17.24 14.01
C THR A 56 -28.82 16.20 13.83
N ILE A 57 -27.57 16.53 14.18
CA ILE A 57 -26.45 15.57 14.19
C ILE A 57 -26.77 14.42 15.15
N GLU A 58 -27.17 14.75 16.38
CA GLU A 58 -27.46 13.75 17.42
C GLU A 58 -28.60 12.79 17.05
N GLU A 59 -29.61 13.28 16.33
CA GLU A 59 -30.79 12.50 15.90
C GLU A 59 -30.53 11.68 14.62
N ARG A 60 -29.84 12.25 13.63
CA ARG A 60 -29.72 11.65 12.30
C ARG A 60 -28.49 10.79 12.10
N ILE A 61 -27.42 11.00 12.87
CA ILE A 61 -26.23 10.15 12.83
C ILE A 61 -26.45 8.97 13.78
N GLU A 62 -26.69 7.80 13.19
CA GLU A 62 -26.84 6.54 13.91
C GLU A 62 -25.48 6.02 14.39
N ASP A 63 -25.47 5.36 15.55
CA ASP A 63 -24.26 4.76 16.10
C ASP A 63 -23.98 3.40 15.45
N ASP A 64 -22.79 3.24 14.88
CA ASP A 64 -22.27 1.96 14.42
C ASP A 64 -21.53 1.26 15.58
N PHE A 65 -22.22 0.33 16.23
CA PHE A 65 -21.71 -0.41 17.38
C PHE A 65 -20.67 -1.49 17.02
N THR A 66 -20.41 -1.74 15.73
CA THR A 66 -19.36 -2.67 15.28
C THR A 66 -17.97 -2.06 15.41
N ARG A 67 -17.87 -0.73 15.38
CA ARG A 67 -16.63 0.06 15.52
C ARG A 67 -16.62 0.83 16.82
N ILE A 68 -15.45 1.33 17.26
CA ILE A 68 -15.36 2.20 18.44
C ILE A 68 -16.17 3.47 18.16
N LEU A 69 -17.20 3.74 18.96
CA LEU A 69 -18.06 4.90 18.74
C LEU A 69 -17.23 6.19 18.79
N PRO A 70 -17.56 7.18 17.94
CA PRO A 70 -16.92 8.48 18.03
C PRO A 70 -17.33 9.16 19.34
N ILE A 71 -16.37 9.78 20.03
CA ILE A 71 -16.63 10.55 21.26
C ILE A 71 -17.58 11.70 20.93
N TYR A 72 -17.34 12.37 19.79
CA TYR A 72 -18.15 13.42 19.21
C TYR A 72 -18.79 12.93 17.92
N LYS A 73 -20.12 12.87 17.83
CA LYS A 73 -20.81 12.41 16.61
C LYS A 73 -20.53 13.31 15.42
N GLU A 74 -20.30 14.59 15.68
CA GLU A 74 -19.96 15.58 14.67
C GLU A 74 -18.60 15.34 13.99
N SER A 75 -17.75 14.44 14.49
CA SER A 75 -16.52 14.02 13.80
C SER A 75 -16.82 13.17 12.55
N ASP A 76 -18.06 12.70 12.38
CA ASP A 76 -18.49 12.01 11.16
C ASP A 76 -18.53 12.98 9.96
N PRO A 77 -17.88 12.67 8.82
CA PRO A 77 -17.85 13.54 7.64
C PRO A 77 -19.24 13.93 7.10
N SER A 78 -20.25 13.10 7.31
CA SER A 78 -21.62 13.37 6.88
C SER A 78 -22.29 14.50 7.69
N ALA A 79 -21.79 14.81 8.89
CA ALA A 79 -22.32 15.84 9.77
C ALA A 79 -22.38 17.22 9.10
N THR A 80 -21.35 17.59 8.34
CA THR A 80 -21.25 18.89 7.65
C THR A 80 -22.44 19.14 6.73
N ARG A 81 -22.88 18.13 5.98
CA ARG A 81 -24.03 18.25 5.05
C ARG A 81 -25.35 18.44 5.81
N LEU A 82 -25.47 17.88 7.01
CA LEU A 82 -26.70 17.95 7.80
C LEU A 82 -26.93 19.34 8.40
N VAL A 83 -25.86 20.07 8.75
CA VAL A 83 -25.95 21.32 9.52
C VAL A 83 -25.54 22.58 8.77
N LYS A 84 -25.07 22.46 7.52
CA LYS A 84 -24.50 23.58 6.75
C LYS A 84 -25.36 24.84 6.79
N SER A 85 -26.66 24.71 6.52
CA SER A 85 -27.61 25.84 6.50
C SER A 85 -27.68 26.57 7.85
N ASP A 86 -27.75 25.82 8.95
CA ASP A 86 -27.88 26.40 10.29
C ASP A 86 -26.58 27.09 10.72
N MET A 87 -25.44 26.48 10.40
CA MET A 87 -24.12 27.02 10.71
C MET A 87 -23.81 28.27 9.87
N ASP A 88 -24.15 28.29 8.57
CA ASP A 88 -24.01 29.47 7.71
C ASP A 88 -24.85 30.64 8.23
N TYR A 89 -26.10 30.36 8.65
CA TYR A 89 -26.95 31.36 9.26
C TYR A 89 -26.35 31.93 10.55
N ALA A 90 -25.79 31.09 11.41
CA ALA A 90 -25.11 31.52 12.63
C ALA A 90 -23.89 32.40 12.33
N VAL A 91 -23.04 32.00 11.38
CA VAL A 91 -21.86 32.78 10.94
C VAL A 91 -22.25 34.16 10.43
N VAL A 92 -23.28 34.25 9.57
CA VAL A 92 -23.77 35.53 9.02
C VAL A 92 -24.29 36.44 10.13
N LYS A 93 -25.04 35.87 11.10
CA LYS A 93 -25.55 36.64 12.25
C LYS A 93 -24.41 37.15 13.13
N CYS A 94 -23.49 36.28 13.55
CA CYS A 94 -22.34 36.67 14.36
C CYS A 94 -21.49 37.75 13.67
N SER A 95 -21.19 37.57 12.38
CA SER A 95 -20.47 38.55 11.57
C SER A 95 -21.17 39.92 11.57
N LYS A 96 -22.49 39.93 11.37
CA LYS A 96 -23.30 41.16 11.41
C LYS A 96 -23.31 41.82 12.79
N LEU A 97 -23.32 41.03 13.87
CA LEU A 97 -23.22 41.56 15.24
C LEU A 97 -21.90 42.31 15.41
N ILE A 98 -20.81 41.67 15.04
CA ILE A 98 -19.45 42.20 15.16
C ILE A 98 -19.32 43.49 14.35
N GLU A 99 -19.76 43.49 13.10
CA GLU A 99 -19.67 44.66 12.21
C GLU A 99 -20.51 45.86 12.70
N ILE A 100 -21.76 45.62 13.09
CA ILE A 100 -22.72 46.71 13.33
C ILE A 100 -22.75 47.17 14.79
N HIS A 101 -22.40 46.29 15.74
CA HIS A 101 -22.59 46.54 17.16
C HIS A 101 -21.30 46.58 17.98
N SER A 102 -20.12 46.38 17.38
CA SER A 102 -18.83 46.63 18.04
C SER A 102 -18.71 48.09 18.46
N ILE A 103 -18.24 48.33 19.68
CA ILE A 103 -18.00 49.66 20.23
C ILE A 103 -16.54 49.70 20.68
N THR A 104 -15.65 50.23 19.83
CA THR A 104 -14.22 50.38 20.14
C THR A 104 -13.86 51.77 20.69
N LYS A 105 -14.77 52.74 20.57
CA LYS A 105 -14.52 54.11 21.03
C LYS A 105 -14.39 54.16 22.55
N LYS A 106 -13.32 54.76 23.07
CA LYS A 106 -13.10 54.89 24.52
C LYS A 106 -14.16 55.77 25.22
N PRO A 107 -14.53 55.48 26.48
CA PRO A 107 -15.49 56.28 27.24
C PRO A 107 -14.89 57.64 27.65
N LYS A 108 -15.75 58.65 27.84
CA LYS A 108 -15.32 60.01 28.18
C LYS A 108 -14.50 60.04 29.48
N ARG A 109 -13.23 60.46 29.41
CA ARG A 109 -12.31 60.57 30.56
C ARG A 109 -12.92 61.39 31.71
N LYS A 110 -12.90 60.84 32.92
CA LYS A 110 -13.34 61.53 34.14
C LYS A 110 -12.22 62.40 34.72
N LYS A 111 -12.57 63.57 35.25
CA LYS A 111 -11.62 64.47 35.94
C LYS A 111 -11.07 63.75 37.18
N GLY A 112 -9.74 63.64 37.29
CA GLY A 112 -9.07 62.86 38.34
C GLY A 112 -8.93 61.35 38.08
N GLY A 113 -9.12 60.87 36.84
CA GLY A 113 -8.88 59.47 36.47
C GLY A 113 -10.03 58.49 36.82
N GLY A 114 -10.90 58.84 37.77
CA GLY A 114 -12.00 57.99 38.22
C GLY A 114 -11.57 56.84 39.14
N SER A 115 -12.52 56.02 39.60
CA SER A 115 -12.25 54.84 40.45
C SER A 115 -11.43 53.78 39.70
N ARG A 116 -10.73 52.88 40.43
CA ARG A 116 -10.02 51.73 39.84
C ARG A 116 -10.88 50.94 38.85
N LYS A 117 -12.12 50.59 39.25
CA LYS A 117 -13.12 49.95 38.37
C LYS A 117 -13.44 50.73 37.08
N TYR A 118 -13.38 52.06 37.14
CA TYR A 118 -13.60 52.89 35.96
C TYR A 118 -12.38 52.91 35.05
N GLN A 119 -11.18 52.83 35.61
CA GLN A 119 -9.93 52.75 34.86
C GLN A 119 -9.83 51.39 34.14
N GLU A 120 -10.13 50.28 34.84
CA GLU A 120 -10.24 48.93 34.27
C GLU A 120 -11.31 48.86 33.16
N PHE A 121 -12.49 49.43 33.41
CA PHE A 121 -13.51 49.56 32.36
C PHE A 121 -13.00 50.38 31.17
N ALA A 122 -12.37 51.54 31.40
CA ALA A 122 -11.91 52.41 30.33
C ALA A 122 -10.70 51.86 29.55
N SER A 123 -9.94 50.92 30.11
CA SER A 123 -8.84 50.25 29.41
C SER A 123 -9.31 49.22 28.38
N GLN A 124 -10.53 48.70 28.51
CA GLN A 124 -11.11 47.72 27.56
C GLN A 124 -11.07 48.23 26.10
N GLU A 125 -10.71 47.36 25.16
CA GLU A 125 -10.71 47.67 23.73
C GLU A 125 -12.11 47.60 23.12
N GLU A 126 -12.97 46.74 23.66
CA GLU A 126 -14.35 46.53 23.23
C GLU A 126 -15.32 46.76 24.41
N PHE A 127 -16.45 47.40 24.13
CA PHE A 127 -17.43 47.84 25.13
C PHE A 127 -18.82 47.21 24.95
N ASN A 128 -19.01 46.39 23.92
CA ASN A 128 -20.16 45.50 23.74
C ASN A 128 -19.81 44.09 24.26
N LYS A 129 -20.64 43.60 25.18
CA LYS A 129 -20.37 42.37 25.94
C LYS A 129 -20.70 41.06 25.21
N TRP A 130 -21.10 41.13 23.95
CA TRP A 130 -21.51 39.95 23.14
C TRP A 130 -20.58 39.72 21.95
N ILE A 131 -19.49 40.48 21.85
CA ILE A 131 -18.57 40.41 20.71
C ILE A 131 -17.72 39.15 20.82
N ASP A 132 -17.11 38.92 21.98
CA ASP A 132 -16.43 37.69 22.36
C ASP A 132 -17.33 36.46 22.24
N ASP A 133 -18.55 36.52 22.78
CA ASP A 133 -19.57 35.47 22.61
C ASP A 133 -19.85 35.15 21.14
N SER A 134 -19.90 36.18 20.28
CA SER A 134 -20.17 36.01 18.84
C SER A 134 -18.99 35.39 18.10
N TYR A 135 -17.76 35.76 18.44
CA TYR A 135 -16.56 35.11 17.89
C TYR A 135 -16.47 33.65 18.33
N LEU A 136 -16.74 33.35 19.61
CA LEU A 136 -16.78 31.98 20.11
C LEU A 136 -17.84 31.14 19.38
N LEU A 137 -19.06 31.68 19.23
CA LEU A 137 -20.15 30.99 18.55
C LEU A 137 -19.88 30.81 17.05
N MET A 138 -19.24 31.79 16.41
CA MET A 138 -18.81 31.68 15.01
C MET A 138 -17.72 30.61 14.84
N GLY A 139 -16.78 30.51 15.79
CA GLY A 139 -15.80 29.43 15.83
C GLY A 139 -16.46 28.06 15.95
N LYS A 140 -17.47 27.90 16.81
CA LYS A 140 -18.26 26.66 16.91
C LYS A 140 -18.99 26.33 15.61
N ALA A 141 -19.61 27.32 14.97
CA ALA A 141 -20.28 27.11 13.69
C ALA A 141 -19.31 26.63 12.61
N TYR A 142 -18.13 27.26 12.50
CA TYR A 142 -17.08 26.80 11.59
C TYR A 142 -16.55 25.40 11.93
N PHE A 143 -16.41 25.08 13.22
CA PHE A 143 -16.02 23.74 13.66
C PHE A 143 -17.02 22.68 13.18
N TYR A 144 -18.32 22.91 13.36
CA TYR A 144 -19.38 22.00 12.90
C TYR A 144 -19.51 21.92 11.36
N GLN A 145 -18.96 22.90 10.64
CA GLN A 145 -18.80 22.86 9.18
C GLN A 145 -17.52 22.14 8.73
N HIS A 146 -16.72 21.62 9.68
CA HIS A 146 -15.37 21.10 9.47
C HIS A 146 -14.40 22.11 8.86
N ASN A 147 -14.70 23.41 8.97
CA ASN A 147 -13.76 24.48 8.67
C ASN A 147 -12.89 24.76 9.91
N PHE A 148 -12.06 23.79 10.26
CA PHE A 148 -11.29 23.80 11.52
C PHE A 148 -10.30 24.97 11.60
N TYR A 149 -9.71 25.40 10.47
CA TYR A 149 -8.83 26.58 10.45
C TYR A 149 -9.56 27.86 10.82
N ALA A 150 -10.73 28.12 10.22
CA ALA A 150 -11.53 29.29 10.58
C ALA A 150 -12.02 29.19 12.03
N ALA A 151 -12.35 27.99 12.51
CA ALA A 151 -12.69 27.77 13.92
C ALA A 151 -11.54 28.16 14.85
N ILE A 152 -10.32 27.68 14.57
CA ILE A 152 -9.09 27.98 15.33
C ILE A 152 -8.80 29.48 15.34
N ASP A 153 -8.92 30.17 14.20
CA ASP A 153 -8.71 31.62 14.12
C ASP A 153 -9.65 32.39 15.04
N ASN A 154 -10.93 32.00 15.05
CA ASN A 154 -11.95 32.60 15.90
C ASN A 154 -11.69 32.32 17.39
N PHE A 155 -11.42 31.07 17.77
CA PHE A 155 -11.14 30.72 19.15
C PHE A 155 -9.84 31.38 19.65
N SER A 156 -8.78 31.36 18.84
CA SER A 156 -7.51 32.03 19.16
C SER A 156 -7.67 33.55 19.29
N TYR A 157 -8.55 34.16 18.48
CA TYR A 157 -8.90 35.56 18.63
C TYR A 157 -9.55 35.83 20.00
N VAL A 158 -10.50 34.98 20.44
CA VAL A 158 -11.15 35.11 21.75
C VAL A 158 -10.13 35.00 22.88
N VAL A 159 -9.29 33.96 22.87
CA VAL A 159 -8.25 33.75 23.90
C VAL A 159 -7.28 34.93 23.98
N ARG A 160 -6.85 35.47 22.83
CA ARG A 160 -5.88 36.57 22.79
C ARG A 160 -6.48 37.93 23.17
N LYS A 161 -7.73 38.20 22.76
CA LYS A 161 -8.36 39.52 22.94
C LYS A 161 -9.19 39.66 24.20
N TYR A 162 -9.67 38.54 24.75
CA TYR A 162 -10.52 38.49 25.93
C TYR A 162 -10.02 37.47 26.97
N PRO A 163 -8.72 37.48 27.34
CA PRO A 163 -8.12 36.44 28.18
C PRO A 163 -8.75 36.33 29.58
N ASP A 164 -9.36 37.40 30.10
CA ASP A 164 -9.98 37.44 31.42
C ASP A 164 -11.48 37.07 31.41
N ASN A 165 -12.05 36.72 30.25
CA ASN A 165 -13.47 36.40 30.10
C ASN A 165 -13.69 34.88 30.06
N GLU A 166 -14.83 34.41 30.59
CA GLU A 166 -15.23 32.99 30.57
C GLU A 166 -15.25 32.38 29.15
N THR A 167 -15.48 33.22 28.12
CA THR A 167 -15.43 32.81 26.71
C THR A 167 -14.04 32.35 26.27
N ALA A 168 -12.97 32.85 26.88
CA ALA A 168 -11.61 32.42 26.58
C ALA A 168 -11.32 31.02 27.13
N ASP A 169 -11.81 30.68 28.32
CA ASP A 169 -11.68 29.33 28.88
C ASP A 169 -12.40 28.30 28.01
N GLU A 170 -13.63 28.63 27.56
CA GLU A 170 -14.37 27.77 26.65
C GLU A 170 -13.66 27.67 25.29
N ALA A 171 -13.19 28.79 24.73
CA ALA A 171 -12.46 28.80 23.47
C ALA A 171 -11.20 27.91 23.50
N GLN A 172 -10.50 27.82 24.64
CA GLN A 172 -9.34 26.92 24.78
C GLN A 172 -9.77 25.45 24.69
N VAL A 173 -10.87 25.03 25.33
CA VAL A 173 -11.39 23.66 25.18
C VAL A 173 -11.74 23.35 23.72
N TRP A 174 -12.33 24.31 23.01
CA TRP A 174 -12.62 24.15 21.58
C TRP A 174 -11.37 24.14 20.69
N LEU A 175 -10.31 24.86 21.07
CA LEU A 175 -9.01 24.76 20.40
C LEU A 175 -8.42 23.36 20.53
N VAL A 176 -8.49 22.73 21.71
CA VAL A 176 -8.05 21.33 21.88
C VAL A 176 -8.79 20.42 20.89
N ARG A 177 -10.10 20.58 20.77
CA ARG A 177 -10.92 19.79 19.84
C ARG A 177 -10.53 20.05 18.38
N ALA A 178 -10.42 21.31 17.98
CA ALA A 178 -10.10 21.70 16.59
C ALA A 178 -8.69 21.27 16.17
N TYR A 179 -7.69 21.43 17.05
CA TYR A 179 -6.35 20.92 16.79
C TYR A 179 -6.32 19.39 16.73
N THR A 180 -7.09 18.70 17.57
CA THR A 180 -7.17 17.23 17.54
C THR A 180 -7.82 16.71 16.25
N GLU A 181 -8.87 17.36 15.74
CA GLU A 181 -9.47 16.98 14.44
C GLU A 181 -8.52 17.20 13.26
N LEU A 182 -7.61 18.17 13.35
CA LEU A 182 -6.54 18.40 12.37
C LEU A 182 -5.27 17.57 12.63
N GLU A 183 -5.28 16.67 13.63
CA GLU A 183 -4.11 15.88 14.05
C GLU A 183 -2.89 16.73 14.45
N ARG A 184 -3.13 17.98 14.83
CA ARG A 184 -2.13 18.94 15.33
C ARG A 184 -1.91 18.73 16.82
N TYR A 185 -1.36 17.56 17.16
CA TYR A 185 -1.28 17.08 18.53
C TYR A 185 -0.37 17.91 19.44
N ILE A 186 0.65 18.57 18.88
CA ILE A 186 1.56 19.43 19.64
C ILE A 186 0.79 20.64 20.16
N GLU A 187 0.08 21.34 19.28
CA GLU A 187 -0.71 22.53 19.64
C GLU A 187 -1.88 22.17 20.56
N ALA A 188 -2.55 21.03 20.33
CA ALA A 188 -3.56 20.52 21.25
C ALA A 188 -3.00 20.31 22.65
N ASN A 189 -1.81 19.69 22.77
CA ASN A 189 -1.15 19.43 24.04
C ASN A 189 -0.68 20.72 24.74
N GLU A 190 -0.17 21.70 23.99
CA GLU A 190 0.18 23.02 24.55
C GLU A 190 -1.03 23.70 25.21
N VAL A 191 -2.20 23.65 24.55
CA VAL A 191 -3.44 24.19 25.12
C VAL A 191 -3.91 23.35 26.32
N ILE A 192 -3.81 22.02 26.27
CA ILE A 192 -4.14 21.13 27.40
C ILE A 192 -3.28 21.48 28.62
N GLN A 193 -1.97 21.63 28.45
CA GLN A 193 -1.05 21.97 29.53
C GLN A 193 -1.32 23.37 30.09
N ALA A 194 -1.65 24.33 29.23
CA ALA A 194 -2.02 25.68 29.66
C ALA A 194 -3.28 25.66 30.54
N ILE A 195 -4.32 24.90 30.14
CA ILE A 195 -5.54 24.73 30.94
C ILE A 195 -5.22 24.03 32.27
N GLN A 196 -4.41 22.97 32.27
CA GLN A 196 -4.05 22.21 33.48
C GLN A 196 -3.23 23.03 34.48
N ALA A 197 -2.42 23.97 34.00
CA ALA A 197 -1.64 24.88 34.84
C ALA A 197 -2.46 26.09 35.36
N TYR A 198 -3.71 26.25 34.90
CA TYR A 198 -4.57 27.36 35.29
C TYR A 198 -5.43 27.01 36.51
N ASP A 199 -5.00 27.45 37.69
CA ASP A 199 -5.65 27.14 38.98
C ASP A 199 -7.13 27.58 39.07
N ASP A 200 -7.52 28.62 38.34
CA ASP A 200 -8.87 29.20 38.37
C ASP A 200 -9.78 28.71 37.22
N PHE A 201 -9.43 27.61 36.54
CA PHE A 201 -10.23 27.09 35.42
C PHE A 201 -11.69 26.78 35.85
N PRO A 202 -12.71 27.19 35.06
CA PRO A 202 -14.11 27.05 35.47
C PRO A 202 -14.55 25.60 35.66
N LYS A 203 -15.09 25.29 36.85
CA LYS A 203 -15.63 23.95 37.18
C LYS A 203 -16.71 23.45 36.22
N SER A 204 -17.46 24.37 35.61
CA SER A 204 -18.48 24.05 34.60
C SER A 204 -17.90 23.48 33.31
N LEU A 205 -16.62 23.76 33.01
CA LEU A 205 -15.94 23.30 31.79
C LEU A 205 -15.05 22.07 32.01
N GLU A 206 -14.81 21.65 33.27
CA GLU A 206 -13.97 20.48 33.57
C GLU A 206 -14.45 19.20 32.87
N ARG A 207 -15.77 19.01 32.73
CA ARG A 207 -16.34 17.88 31.99
C ARG A 207 -15.91 17.93 30.52
N ASP A 208 -16.15 19.06 29.86
CA ASP A 208 -15.94 19.20 28.42
C ASP A 208 -14.44 19.18 28.09
N PHE A 209 -13.60 19.73 28.97
CA PHE A 209 -12.15 19.60 28.90
C PHE A 209 -11.68 18.14 29.03
N ALA A 210 -12.22 17.37 29.97
CA ALA A 210 -11.91 15.95 30.11
C ALA A 210 -12.31 15.15 28.85
N ILE A 211 -13.47 15.42 28.25
CA ILE A 211 -13.91 14.76 27.00
C ILE A 211 -13.00 15.17 25.84
N ALA A 212 -12.65 16.45 25.70
CA ALA A 212 -11.73 16.93 24.66
C ALA A 212 -10.32 16.32 24.80
N THR A 213 -9.83 16.14 26.03
CA THR A 213 -8.54 15.52 26.31
C THR A 213 -8.58 14.00 26.10
N ALA A 214 -9.67 13.34 26.45
CA ALA A 214 -9.89 11.93 26.10
C ALA A 214 -9.93 11.72 24.58
N PHE A 215 -10.55 12.65 23.85
CA PHE A 215 -10.57 12.64 22.39
C PHE A 215 -9.18 12.79 21.79
N TYR A 216 -8.36 13.70 22.32
CA TYR A 216 -6.95 13.85 22.00
C TYR A 216 -6.15 12.54 22.18
N TYR A 217 -6.29 11.86 23.32
CA TYR A 217 -5.60 10.59 23.56
C TYR A 217 -6.14 9.44 22.70
N LYS A 218 -7.47 9.37 22.50
CA LYS A 218 -8.09 8.34 21.65
C LYS A 218 -7.57 8.40 20.21
N LYS A 219 -7.44 9.61 19.64
CA LYS A 219 -6.95 9.82 18.27
C LYS A 219 -5.48 9.42 18.08
N GLN A 220 -4.69 9.43 19.15
CA GLN A 220 -3.31 8.96 19.18
C GLN A 220 -3.17 7.49 19.60
N PHE A 221 -4.28 6.75 19.69
CA PHE A 221 -4.30 5.34 20.11
C PHE A 221 -3.83 5.10 21.56
N GLU A 222 -3.74 6.15 22.38
CA GLU A 222 -3.40 6.07 23.80
C GLU A 222 -4.64 5.78 24.66
N TYR A 223 -5.17 4.57 24.54
CA TYR A 223 -6.48 4.23 25.11
C TYR A 223 -6.53 4.23 26.64
N ASP A 224 -5.45 3.87 27.35
CA ASP A 224 -5.40 3.97 28.82
C ASP A 224 -5.59 5.41 29.32
N ASN A 225 -4.94 6.36 28.65
CA ASN A 225 -5.10 7.79 28.95
C ASN A 225 -6.53 8.25 28.65
N ALA A 226 -7.05 7.88 27.48
CA ALA A 226 -8.42 8.21 27.10
C ALA A 226 -9.45 7.69 28.12
N ILE A 227 -9.30 6.44 28.58
CA ILE A 227 -10.19 5.83 29.59
C ILE A 227 -10.17 6.63 30.90
N ARG A 228 -8.98 6.99 31.41
CA ARG A 228 -8.86 7.79 32.64
C ARG A 228 -9.61 9.13 32.55
N LEU A 229 -9.48 9.81 31.42
CA LEU A 229 -10.16 11.09 31.19
C LEU A 229 -11.68 10.90 30.98
N LEU A 230 -12.10 9.81 30.33
CA LEU A 230 -13.51 9.48 30.16
C LEU A 230 -14.18 9.12 31.50
N ASP A 231 -13.49 8.44 32.41
CA ASP A 231 -14.02 8.15 33.75
C ASP A 231 -14.29 9.45 34.53
N ILE A 232 -13.36 10.41 34.48
CA ILE A 232 -13.55 11.76 35.05
C ILE A 232 -14.76 12.45 34.40
N ALA A 233 -14.90 12.35 33.08
CA ALA A 233 -16.02 12.93 32.35
C ALA A 233 -17.37 12.27 32.73
N ILE A 234 -17.40 10.95 32.91
CA ILE A 234 -18.60 10.19 33.31
C ILE A 234 -19.07 10.61 34.71
N ASP A 235 -18.15 10.82 35.65
CA ASP A 235 -18.46 11.28 37.00
C ASP A 235 -19.06 12.69 37.01
N LYS A 236 -18.54 13.57 36.16
CA LYS A 236 -19.00 14.97 36.03
C LYS A 236 -20.23 15.14 35.13
N THR A 237 -20.60 14.14 34.35
CA THR A 237 -21.79 14.18 33.50
C THR A 237 -23.05 14.03 34.36
N PHE A 238 -24.13 14.74 34.02
CA PHE A 238 -25.40 14.65 34.76
C PHE A 238 -26.40 13.68 34.11
N TRP A 239 -26.60 13.79 32.80
CA TRP A 239 -27.60 13.03 32.07
C TRP A 239 -27.18 11.57 31.87
N LYS A 240 -28.07 10.63 32.23
CA LYS A 240 -27.80 9.19 32.11
C LYS A 240 -27.52 8.73 30.68
N LYS A 241 -28.16 9.36 29.69
CA LYS A 241 -27.94 9.06 28.25
C LYS A 241 -26.48 9.29 27.87
N ASP A 242 -25.94 10.47 28.22
CA ASP A 242 -24.57 10.84 27.90
C ASP A 242 -23.56 9.98 28.67
N LYS A 243 -23.84 9.64 29.94
CA LYS A 243 -23.03 8.67 30.70
C LYS A 243 -22.96 7.32 30.01
N ALA A 244 -24.11 6.82 29.54
CA ALA A 244 -24.18 5.51 28.90
C ALA A 244 -23.33 5.47 27.62
N ARG A 245 -23.36 6.53 26.80
CA ARG A 245 -22.49 6.65 25.62
C ARG A 245 -21.01 6.61 25.99
N LEU A 246 -20.57 7.47 26.91
CA LEU A 246 -19.16 7.52 27.33
C LEU A 246 -18.72 6.19 27.93
N GLN A 247 -19.56 5.56 28.76
CA GLN A 247 -19.28 4.25 29.36
C GLN A 247 -19.22 3.14 28.30
N TYR A 248 -20.01 3.23 27.23
CA TYR A 248 -19.94 2.31 26.10
C TYR A 248 -18.61 2.44 25.36
N ILE A 249 -18.16 3.67 25.12
CA ILE A 249 -16.85 3.94 24.52
C ILE A 249 -15.74 3.37 25.41
N VAL A 250 -15.77 3.60 26.72
CA VAL A 250 -14.81 3.00 27.67
C VAL A 250 -14.79 1.47 27.56
N ALA A 251 -15.95 0.82 27.43
CA ALA A 251 -16.02 -0.63 27.26
C ALA A 251 -15.39 -1.11 25.95
N GLN A 252 -15.55 -0.35 24.86
CA GLN A 252 -14.87 -0.63 23.59
C GLN A 252 -13.36 -0.41 23.70
N LEU A 253 -12.90 0.66 24.35
CA LEU A 253 -11.47 0.91 24.55
C LEU A 253 -10.80 -0.20 25.38
N TYR A 254 -11.46 -0.70 26.43
CA TYR A 254 -10.95 -1.86 27.18
C TYR A 254 -10.85 -3.12 26.31
N ARG A 255 -11.80 -3.32 25.39
CA ARG A 255 -11.77 -4.45 24.45
C ARG A 255 -10.58 -4.33 23.50
N GLU A 256 -10.31 -3.15 22.96
CA GLU A 256 -9.15 -2.92 22.08
C GLU A 256 -7.80 -3.12 22.81
N LEU A 257 -7.75 -2.87 24.12
CA LEU A 257 -6.60 -3.18 24.97
C LEU A 257 -6.47 -4.67 25.33
N GLY A 258 -7.37 -5.54 24.83
CA GLY A 258 -7.44 -6.96 25.21
C GLY A 258 -7.91 -7.23 26.64
N GLN A 259 -8.34 -6.19 27.38
CA GLN A 259 -8.79 -6.27 28.77
C GLN A 259 -10.26 -6.71 28.84
N ASN A 260 -10.48 -7.97 28.47
CA ASN A 260 -11.80 -8.53 28.22
C ASN A 260 -12.75 -8.48 29.43
N GLU A 261 -12.27 -8.76 30.64
CA GLU A 261 -13.09 -8.69 31.87
C GLU A 261 -13.54 -7.26 32.20
N ALA A 262 -12.63 -6.30 32.02
CA ALA A 262 -12.90 -4.88 32.22
C ALA A 262 -13.93 -4.38 31.20
N ALA A 263 -13.78 -4.78 29.93
CA ALA A 263 -14.73 -4.48 28.85
C ALA A 263 -16.13 -5.05 29.17
N ALA A 264 -16.23 -6.34 29.54
CA ALA A 264 -17.50 -6.96 29.88
C ALA A 264 -18.17 -6.27 31.09
N THR A 265 -17.40 -5.87 32.09
CA THR A 265 -17.89 -5.11 33.25
C THR A 265 -18.39 -3.72 32.85
N ALA A 266 -17.66 -3.01 32.00
CA ALA A 266 -18.02 -1.70 31.49
C ALA A 266 -19.31 -1.76 30.64
N PHE A 267 -19.45 -2.75 29.74
CA PHE A 267 -20.70 -2.96 28.99
C PHE A 267 -21.89 -3.31 29.91
N LYS A 268 -21.69 -4.13 30.95
CA LYS A 268 -22.73 -4.36 31.97
C LYS A 268 -23.13 -3.07 32.69
N LYS A 269 -22.20 -2.16 32.98
CA LYS A 269 -22.53 -0.84 33.54
C LYS A 269 -23.43 -0.04 32.59
N VAL A 270 -23.17 -0.07 31.27
CA VAL A 270 -24.03 0.60 30.27
C VAL A 270 -25.48 0.13 30.39
N THR A 271 -25.73 -1.19 30.44
CA THR A 271 -27.10 -1.71 30.54
C THR A 271 -27.86 -1.24 31.79
N LYS A 272 -27.14 -0.95 32.90
CA LYS A 272 -27.72 -0.43 34.15
C LYS A 272 -28.02 1.07 34.10
N MET A 273 -27.48 1.79 33.11
CA MET A 273 -27.71 3.22 32.92
C MET A 273 -29.02 3.53 32.16
N ASN A 274 -29.78 2.49 31.76
CA ASN A 274 -31.01 2.59 30.96
C ASN A 274 -30.83 3.40 29.65
N PRO A 275 -29.89 3.02 28.77
CA PRO A 275 -29.74 3.65 27.47
C PRO A 275 -30.93 3.31 26.56
N ASP A 276 -30.94 3.84 25.33
CA ASP A 276 -31.89 3.39 24.31
C ASP A 276 -31.72 1.88 24.05
N TYR A 277 -32.75 1.30 23.44
CA TYR A 277 -32.83 -0.14 23.23
C TYR A 277 -31.64 -0.69 22.44
N THR A 278 -31.22 0.03 21.40
CA THR A 278 -30.15 -0.39 20.49
C THR A 278 -28.81 -0.45 21.22
N MET A 279 -28.46 0.58 22.00
CA MET A 279 -27.23 0.57 22.80
C MET A 279 -27.28 -0.46 23.93
N ALA A 280 -28.44 -0.65 24.59
CA ALA A 280 -28.60 -1.68 25.63
C ALA A 280 -28.38 -3.10 25.05
N PHE A 281 -28.96 -3.36 23.89
CA PHE A 281 -28.82 -4.61 23.16
C PHE A 281 -27.37 -4.85 22.77
N ASN A 282 -26.72 -3.89 22.12
CA ASN A 282 -25.33 -4.00 21.70
C ASN A 282 -24.37 -4.14 22.88
N ALA A 283 -24.60 -3.45 24.00
CA ALA A 283 -23.79 -3.61 25.20
C ALA A 283 -23.91 -5.03 25.76
N MET A 284 -25.10 -5.63 25.72
CA MET A 284 -25.30 -7.01 26.16
C MET A 284 -24.58 -8.01 25.27
N ILE A 285 -24.69 -7.85 23.94
CA ILE A 285 -24.01 -8.71 22.96
C ILE A 285 -22.50 -8.59 23.08
N ASN A 286 -21.96 -7.37 23.20
CA ASN A 286 -20.52 -7.18 23.34
C ASN A 286 -20.00 -7.68 24.70
N ALA A 287 -20.75 -7.48 25.80
CA ALA A 287 -20.39 -8.08 27.10
C ALA A 287 -20.31 -9.61 27.04
N ALA A 288 -21.17 -10.23 26.23
CA ALA A 288 -21.21 -11.67 25.97
C ALA A 288 -20.06 -12.13 25.07
N GLY A 289 -19.78 -11.39 23.99
CA GLY A 289 -18.71 -11.72 23.03
C GLY A 289 -17.31 -11.58 23.62
N VAL A 290 -17.13 -10.73 24.63
CA VAL A 290 -15.83 -10.48 25.29
C VAL A 290 -15.68 -11.34 26.58
N PHE A 291 -16.62 -12.23 26.85
CA PHE A 291 -16.67 -12.98 28.10
C PHE A 291 -15.65 -14.15 28.15
N SER A 292 -14.82 -14.20 29.20
CA SER A 292 -13.71 -15.14 29.45
C SER A 292 -14.08 -16.42 30.23
N GLY A 293 -15.37 -16.73 30.38
CA GLY A 293 -15.82 -18.03 30.92
C GLY A 293 -16.34 -18.04 32.37
N GLU A 294 -16.23 -16.96 33.15
CA GLU A 294 -16.81 -16.90 34.50
C GLU A 294 -18.27 -16.43 34.53
N GLY A 295 -19.17 -17.25 34.01
CA GLY A 295 -20.62 -17.10 34.12
C GLY A 295 -21.41 -18.10 33.28
N ASN A 296 -22.72 -18.15 33.49
CA ASN A 296 -23.56 -19.20 32.90
C ASN A 296 -23.83 -18.94 31.40
N ILE A 297 -22.94 -19.43 30.52
CA ILE A 297 -23.07 -19.36 29.06
C ILE A 297 -24.42 -19.91 28.59
N GLU A 298 -24.97 -20.91 29.29
CA GLU A 298 -26.32 -21.43 29.00
C GLU A 298 -27.43 -20.41 29.24
N ASP A 299 -27.32 -19.58 30.28
CA ASP A 299 -28.32 -18.53 30.52
C ASP A 299 -28.22 -17.42 29.47
N LEU A 300 -27.02 -17.12 28.99
CA LEU A 300 -26.80 -16.22 27.87
C LEU A 300 -27.40 -16.78 26.57
N LYS A 301 -27.11 -18.04 26.21
CA LYS A 301 -27.72 -18.71 25.05
C LYS A 301 -29.24 -18.72 25.16
N LYS A 302 -29.82 -19.01 26.34
CA LYS A 302 -31.28 -18.91 26.58
C LYS A 302 -31.80 -17.49 26.37
N GLN A 303 -31.07 -16.48 26.83
CA GLN A 303 -31.44 -15.09 26.67
C GLN A 303 -31.42 -14.65 25.20
N LEU A 304 -30.36 -14.98 24.45
CA LEU A 304 -30.26 -14.73 23.01
C LEU A 304 -31.37 -15.44 22.22
N ASN A 305 -31.63 -16.71 22.53
CA ASN A 305 -32.74 -17.45 21.92
C ASN A 305 -34.12 -16.86 22.25
N LYS A 306 -34.32 -16.35 23.47
CA LYS A 306 -35.53 -15.62 23.84
C LYS A 306 -35.64 -14.32 23.02
N MET A 307 -34.53 -13.61 22.81
CA MET A 307 -34.50 -12.41 21.98
C MET A 307 -34.86 -12.69 20.52
N LEU A 308 -34.37 -13.79 19.93
CA LEU A 308 -34.73 -14.20 18.56
C LEU A 308 -36.25 -14.39 18.37
N ARG A 309 -36.94 -14.86 19.43
CA ARG A 309 -38.40 -15.08 19.42
C ARG A 309 -39.21 -13.80 19.61
N ASP A 310 -38.62 -12.74 20.17
CA ASP A 310 -39.30 -11.47 20.38
C ASP A 310 -39.42 -10.70 19.05
N LYS A 311 -40.64 -10.28 18.70
CA LYS A 311 -40.93 -9.50 17.48
C LYS A 311 -40.22 -8.14 17.48
N LYS A 312 -39.83 -7.62 18.64
CA LYS A 312 -39.08 -6.36 18.74
C LYS A 312 -37.64 -6.46 18.23
N ASN A 313 -37.11 -7.67 18.11
CA ASN A 313 -35.72 -7.94 17.70
C ASN A 313 -35.57 -8.37 16.25
N VAL A 314 -36.63 -8.28 15.43
CA VAL A 314 -36.58 -8.72 14.03
C VAL A 314 -35.43 -8.04 13.27
N ASP A 315 -35.16 -6.77 13.58
CA ASP A 315 -34.10 -5.97 12.96
C ASP A 315 -32.69 -6.25 13.51
N PHE A 316 -32.55 -7.06 14.58
CA PHE A 316 -31.28 -7.41 15.22
C PHE A 316 -30.98 -8.92 15.19
N ARG A 317 -31.79 -9.71 14.47
CA ARG A 317 -31.64 -11.18 14.43
C ARG A 317 -30.29 -11.61 13.88
N ASP A 318 -29.80 -10.87 12.90
CA ASP A 318 -28.47 -11.00 12.33
C ASP A 318 -27.39 -11.01 13.42
N GLN A 319 -27.34 -9.96 14.24
CA GLN A 319 -26.36 -9.81 15.32
C GLN A 319 -26.52 -10.89 16.39
N ILE A 320 -27.76 -11.31 16.69
CA ILE A 320 -28.01 -12.39 17.65
C ILE A 320 -27.50 -13.73 17.12
N TYR A 321 -27.77 -14.05 15.84
CA TYR A 321 -27.27 -15.27 15.21
C TYR A 321 -25.75 -15.26 15.13
N TYR A 322 -25.13 -14.14 14.79
CA TYR A 322 -23.67 -14.00 14.80
C TYR A 322 -23.08 -14.24 16.19
N ALA A 323 -23.67 -13.65 17.23
CA ALA A 323 -23.25 -13.87 18.61
C ALA A 323 -23.40 -15.34 19.05
N LEU A 324 -24.49 -16.01 18.66
CA LEU A 324 -24.66 -17.44 18.90
C LEU A 324 -23.60 -18.26 18.15
N GLY A 325 -23.30 -17.90 16.90
CA GLY A 325 -22.23 -18.51 16.11
C GLY A 325 -20.89 -18.44 16.83
N ASN A 326 -20.51 -17.26 17.32
CA ASN A 326 -19.27 -17.05 18.08
C ASN A 326 -19.22 -17.91 19.35
N ILE A 327 -20.34 -18.05 20.06
CA ILE A 327 -20.42 -18.90 21.26
C ILE A 327 -20.21 -20.37 20.89
N PHE A 328 -20.94 -20.87 19.89
CA PHE A 328 -20.82 -22.27 19.46
C PHE A 328 -19.44 -22.60 18.89
N PHE A 329 -18.83 -21.66 18.17
CA PHE A 329 -17.47 -21.81 17.64
C PHE A 329 -16.46 -21.98 18.78
N ARG A 330 -16.55 -21.16 19.83
CA ARG A 330 -15.70 -21.28 21.04
C ARG A 330 -15.96 -22.54 21.85
N GLU A 331 -17.19 -23.07 21.82
CA GLU A 331 -17.52 -24.37 22.43
C GLU A 331 -17.00 -25.57 21.60
N GLY A 332 -16.32 -25.33 20.48
CA GLY A 332 -15.82 -26.37 19.56
C GLY A 332 -16.91 -26.96 18.66
N ASN A 333 -18.12 -26.40 18.66
CA ASN A 333 -19.24 -26.88 17.87
C ASN A 333 -19.31 -26.14 16.51
N SER A 334 -18.32 -26.40 15.65
CA SER A 334 -18.10 -25.69 14.39
C SER A 334 -19.29 -25.78 13.43
N ASP A 335 -19.97 -26.91 13.33
CA ASP A 335 -21.12 -27.07 12.42
C ASP A 335 -22.31 -26.19 12.84
N VAL A 336 -22.64 -26.20 14.13
CA VAL A 336 -23.71 -25.35 14.67
C VAL A 336 -23.31 -23.87 14.58
N ALA A 337 -22.02 -23.54 14.72
CA ALA A 337 -21.53 -22.19 14.50
C ALA A 337 -21.73 -21.74 13.05
N LYS A 338 -21.29 -22.54 12.06
CA LYS A 338 -21.49 -22.30 10.63
C LYS A 338 -22.98 -22.09 10.30
N ASP A 339 -23.87 -22.91 10.85
CA ASP A 339 -25.31 -22.73 10.66
C ASP A 339 -25.84 -21.41 11.22
N ASN A 340 -25.39 -21.00 12.42
CA ASN A 340 -25.76 -19.72 13.00
C ASN A 340 -25.21 -18.54 12.18
N TYR A 341 -23.96 -18.60 11.71
CA TYR A 341 -23.43 -17.56 10.82
C TYR A 341 -24.20 -17.48 9.49
N LYS A 342 -24.63 -18.62 8.92
CA LYS A 342 -25.48 -18.64 7.72
C LYS A 342 -26.83 -17.96 7.98
N GLN A 343 -27.43 -18.22 9.15
CA GLN A 343 -28.65 -17.52 9.56
C GLN A 343 -28.39 -16.02 9.77
N SER A 344 -27.22 -15.64 10.27
CA SER A 344 -26.82 -14.23 10.37
C SER A 344 -26.77 -13.57 8.99
N VAL A 345 -26.07 -14.16 8.02
CA VAL A 345 -26.02 -13.67 6.63
C VAL A 345 -27.44 -13.56 6.05
N ALA A 346 -28.25 -14.61 6.18
CA ALA A 346 -29.61 -14.66 5.63
C ALA A 346 -30.57 -13.64 6.26
N SER A 347 -30.38 -13.29 7.54
CA SER A 347 -31.21 -12.31 8.24
C SER A 347 -30.68 -10.87 8.16
N SER A 348 -29.49 -10.66 7.60
CA SER A 348 -28.85 -9.35 7.42
C SER A 348 -29.35 -8.58 6.19
N PHE A 349 -30.66 -8.35 6.07
CA PHE A 349 -31.25 -7.67 4.89
C PHE A 349 -31.15 -6.14 4.95
N LYS A 350 -31.09 -5.55 6.15
CA LYS A 350 -30.91 -4.10 6.36
C LYS A 350 -29.45 -3.74 6.68
N ASN A 351 -28.77 -4.61 7.41
CA ASN A 351 -27.45 -4.39 7.98
C ASN A 351 -26.38 -5.01 7.09
N GLN A 352 -25.92 -4.25 6.10
CA GLN A 352 -24.93 -4.75 5.14
C GLN A 352 -23.59 -5.06 5.83
N TYR A 353 -23.19 -4.28 6.84
CA TYR A 353 -21.99 -4.54 7.62
C TYR A 353 -22.02 -5.90 8.33
N GLN A 354 -23.12 -6.24 9.01
CA GLN A 354 -23.26 -7.56 9.63
C GLN A 354 -23.28 -8.68 8.60
N ARG A 355 -23.85 -8.44 7.41
CA ARG A 355 -23.84 -9.40 6.31
C ARG A 355 -22.41 -9.67 5.84
N ALA A 356 -21.62 -8.62 5.61
CA ALA A 356 -20.21 -8.72 5.24
C ALA A 356 -19.39 -9.44 6.32
N LEU A 357 -19.50 -9.00 7.58
CA LEU A 357 -18.79 -9.61 8.71
C LEU A 357 -19.10 -11.10 8.83
N SER A 358 -20.37 -11.48 8.78
CA SER A 358 -20.78 -12.89 8.89
C SER A 358 -20.34 -13.72 7.68
N SER A 359 -20.26 -13.10 6.50
CA SER A 359 -19.78 -13.76 5.27
C SER A 359 -18.28 -13.97 5.33
N ILE A 360 -17.49 -12.97 5.73
CA ILE A 360 -16.04 -13.10 5.93
C ILE A 360 -15.75 -14.18 6.99
N THR A 361 -16.42 -14.15 8.14
CA THR A 361 -16.24 -15.18 9.18
C THR A 361 -16.54 -16.59 8.65
N LEU A 362 -17.58 -16.76 7.84
CA LEU A 362 -17.84 -18.06 7.20
C LEU A 362 -16.77 -18.42 6.18
N ALA A 363 -16.32 -17.46 5.39
CA ALA A 363 -15.32 -17.67 4.37
C ALA A 363 -13.99 -18.10 4.99
N ASP A 364 -13.57 -17.46 6.08
CA ASP A 364 -12.39 -17.83 6.86
C ASP A 364 -12.50 -19.27 7.40
N ILE A 365 -13.63 -19.63 8.01
CA ILE A 365 -13.84 -21.00 8.52
C ILE A 365 -13.82 -22.02 7.36
N TYR A 366 -14.46 -21.72 6.24
CA TYR A 366 -14.43 -22.61 5.08
C TYR A 366 -13.03 -22.73 4.46
N PHE A 367 -12.24 -21.66 4.52
CA PHE A 367 -10.86 -21.66 4.07
C PHE A 367 -9.99 -22.54 4.96
N GLU A 368 -10.12 -22.42 6.28
CA GLU A 368 -9.45 -23.30 7.27
C GLU A 368 -9.87 -24.76 7.12
N ASP A 369 -11.15 -25.02 6.81
CA ASP A 369 -11.67 -26.36 6.50
C ASP A 369 -11.20 -26.89 5.11
N LEU A 370 -10.31 -26.16 4.40
CA LEU A 370 -9.84 -26.45 3.04
C LEU A 370 -10.96 -26.61 2.00
N ASN A 371 -12.10 -25.97 2.27
CA ASN A 371 -13.26 -25.92 1.40
C ASN A 371 -13.26 -24.61 0.61
N TYR A 372 -12.35 -24.54 -0.37
CA TYR A 372 -12.09 -23.33 -1.15
C TYR A 372 -13.32 -22.82 -1.91
N ARG A 373 -14.20 -23.70 -2.41
CA ARG A 373 -15.46 -23.29 -3.05
C ARG A 373 -16.39 -22.58 -2.07
N GLY A 374 -16.56 -23.15 -0.87
CA GLY A 374 -17.32 -22.55 0.21
C GLY A 374 -16.75 -21.19 0.60
N ALA A 375 -15.42 -21.13 0.77
CA ALA A 375 -14.70 -19.90 1.10
C ALA A 375 -14.92 -18.81 0.04
N GLN A 376 -14.69 -19.14 -1.24
CA GLN A 376 -14.85 -18.23 -2.36
C GLN A 376 -16.29 -17.67 -2.44
N SER A 377 -17.31 -18.52 -2.25
CA SER A 377 -18.72 -18.08 -2.32
C SER A 377 -19.08 -17.04 -1.26
N TYR A 378 -18.53 -17.18 -0.04
CA TYR A 378 -18.79 -16.24 1.04
C TYR A 378 -17.89 -15.00 0.98
N TYR A 379 -16.65 -15.11 0.48
CA TYR A 379 -15.83 -13.94 0.17
C TYR A 379 -16.46 -13.10 -0.95
N ASP A 380 -16.95 -13.72 -2.02
CA ASP A 380 -17.70 -13.03 -3.09
C ASP A 380 -18.88 -12.22 -2.51
N SER A 381 -19.69 -12.88 -1.68
CA SER A 381 -20.80 -12.23 -0.99
C SER A 381 -20.39 -11.04 -0.11
N ALA A 382 -19.18 -11.08 0.49
CA ALA A 382 -18.64 -9.98 1.28
C ALA A 382 -18.08 -8.86 0.39
N MET A 383 -17.37 -9.20 -0.69
CA MET A 383 -16.74 -8.25 -1.63
C MET A 383 -17.76 -7.39 -2.38
N ILE A 384 -18.99 -7.86 -2.54
CA ILE A 384 -20.10 -7.04 -3.08
C ILE A 384 -20.50 -5.91 -2.10
N ILE A 385 -20.15 -6.02 -0.82
CA ILE A 385 -20.63 -5.15 0.25
C ILE A 385 -19.56 -4.21 0.80
N ILE A 386 -18.34 -4.71 0.96
CA ILE A 386 -17.23 -3.97 1.59
C ILE A 386 -16.51 -3.09 0.58
N ASP A 387 -16.02 -1.94 1.04
CA ASP A 387 -15.17 -1.01 0.27
C ASP A 387 -13.75 -0.96 0.87
N GLU A 388 -12.86 -0.18 0.25
CA GLU A 388 -11.46 0.01 0.66
C GLU A 388 -11.29 0.54 2.09
N THR A 389 -12.34 1.14 2.67
CA THR A 389 -12.32 1.63 4.06
C THR A 389 -12.62 0.53 5.09
N TYR A 390 -12.98 -0.68 4.63
CA TYR A 390 -13.22 -1.82 5.51
C TYR A 390 -11.90 -2.29 6.15
N PRO A 391 -11.86 -2.56 7.47
CA PRO A 391 -10.65 -3.07 8.11
C PRO A 391 -10.17 -4.35 7.44
N ASN A 392 -8.87 -4.41 7.10
CA ASN A 392 -8.25 -5.58 6.46
C ASN A 392 -8.76 -5.86 5.02
N TYR A 393 -9.33 -4.86 4.33
CA TYR A 393 -9.84 -5.01 2.96
C TYR A 393 -8.82 -5.63 1.99
N GLU A 394 -7.57 -5.15 1.99
CA GLU A 394 -6.51 -5.66 1.09
C GLU A 394 -6.31 -7.17 1.22
N ASN A 395 -6.25 -7.68 2.44
CA ASN A 395 -6.06 -9.11 2.69
C ASN A 395 -7.29 -9.93 2.27
N VAL A 396 -8.50 -9.43 2.54
CA VAL A 396 -9.75 -10.09 2.11
C VAL A 396 -9.84 -10.12 0.59
N SER A 397 -9.49 -9.01 -0.08
CA SER A 397 -9.51 -8.86 -1.54
C SER A 397 -8.46 -9.74 -2.22
N ALA A 398 -7.22 -9.77 -1.71
CA ALA A 398 -6.16 -10.64 -2.20
C ALA A 398 -6.56 -12.11 -2.09
N ARG A 399 -7.03 -12.54 -0.91
CA ARG A 399 -7.47 -13.92 -0.68
C ARG A 399 -8.66 -14.30 -1.57
N TYR A 400 -9.63 -13.41 -1.74
CA TYR A 400 -10.74 -13.63 -2.66
C TYR A 400 -10.27 -13.85 -4.10
N LYS A 401 -9.31 -13.06 -4.58
CA LYS A 401 -8.75 -13.20 -5.95
C LYS A 401 -8.02 -14.53 -6.12
N SER A 402 -7.10 -14.87 -5.22
CA SER A 402 -6.36 -16.15 -5.29
C SER A 402 -7.33 -17.34 -5.20
N LEU A 403 -8.35 -17.25 -4.34
CA LEU A 403 -9.38 -18.30 -4.23
C LEU A 403 -10.25 -18.40 -5.48
N SER A 404 -10.60 -17.28 -6.11
CA SER A 404 -11.39 -17.30 -7.35
C SER A 404 -10.59 -17.95 -8.48
N SER A 405 -9.32 -17.56 -8.67
CA SER A 405 -8.44 -18.20 -9.65
C SER A 405 -8.28 -19.70 -9.41
N LEU A 406 -8.13 -20.13 -8.15
CA LEU A 406 -8.06 -21.55 -7.81
C LEU A 406 -9.37 -22.28 -8.12
N VAL A 407 -10.50 -21.73 -7.65
CA VAL A 407 -11.83 -22.34 -7.82
C VAL A 407 -12.21 -22.41 -9.29
N ASP A 408 -11.82 -21.44 -10.13
CA ASP A 408 -12.04 -21.48 -11.58
C ASP A 408 -11.31 -22.65 -12.26
N ASN A 409 -10.06 -22.92 -11.87
CA ASN A 409 -9.32 -24.08 -12.37
C ASN A 409 -9.94 -25.40 -11.89
N ILE A 410 -10.32 -25.50 -10.61
CA ILE A 410 -11.00 -26.68 -10.05
C ILE A 410 -12.34 -26.93 -10.79
N LEU A 411 -13.13 -25.87 -10.99
CA LEU A 411 -14.40 -25.94 -11.72
C LEU A 411 -14.21 -26.32 -13.18
N THR A 412 -13.13 -25.87 -13.81
CA THR A 412 -12.79 -26.24 -15.19
C THR A 412 -12.53 -27.74 -15.28
N VAL A 413 -11.73 -28.31 -14.37
CA VAL A 413 -11.49 -29.77 -14.30
C VAL A 413 -12.79 -30.52 -14.08
N GLU A 414 -13.58 -30.16 -13.06
CA GLU A 414 -14.86 -30.84 -12.75
C GLU A 414 -15.87 -30.77 -13.90
N ARG A 415 -15.94 -29.61 -14.58
CA ARG A 415 -16.85 -29.37 -15.70
C ARG A 415 -16.43 -30.22 -16.89
N GLU A 416 -15.17 -30.15 -17.30
CA GLU A 416 -14.67 -30.89 -18.46
C GLU A 416 -14.74 -32.40 -18.19
N ASP A 417 -14.41 -32.89 -16.99
CA ASP A 417 -14.60 -34.30 -16.59
C ASP A 417 -16.07 -34.74 -16.73
N SER A 418 -17.00 -33.87 -16.32
CA SER A 418 -18.43 -34.12 -16.47
C SER A 418 -18.86 -34.15 -17.93
N LEU A 419 -18.37 -33.22 -18.76
CA LEU A 419 -18.69 -33.14 -20.19
C LEU A 419 -18.12 -34.34 -20.95
N GLN A 420 -16.86 -34.71 -20.70
CA GLN A 420 -16.22 -35.88 -21.31
C GLN A 420 -16.95 -37.17 -20.93
N ARG A 421 -17.30 -37.35 -19.65
CA ARG A 421 -18.07 -38.51 -19.19
C ARG A 421 -19.41 -38.61 -19.92
N VAL A 422 -20.12 -37.49 -20.09
CA VAL A 422 -21.40 -37.47 -20.82
C VAL A 422 -21.18 -37.72 -22.32
N ALA A 423 -20.15 -37.13 -22.93
CA ALA A 423 -19.83 -37.34 -24.35
C ALA A 423 -19.50 -38.81 -24.66
N GLN A 424 -18.82 -39.51 -23.75
CA GLN A 424 -18.45 -40.93 -23.88
C GLN A 424 -19.61 -41.90 -23.59
N MET A 425 -20.75 -41.42 -23.06
CA MET A 425 -21.93 -42.29 -22.87
C MET A 425 -22.47 -42.78 -24.21
N PRO A 426 -23.00 -44.01 -24.28
CA PRO A 426 -23.78 -44.46 -25.44
C PRO A 426 -24.92 -43.49 -25.73
N ASP A 427 -25.22 -43.23 -27.02
CA ASP A 427 -26.20 -42.23 -27.45
C ASP A 427 -27.56 -42.36 -26.73
N VAL A 428 -28.03 -43.59 -26.55
CA VAL A 428 -29.30 -43.89 -25.89
C VAL A 428 -29.29 -43.48 -24.41
N GLU A 429 -28.18 -43.72 -23.71
CA GLU A 429 -28.03 -43.36 -22.29
C GLU A 429 -27.86 -41.85 -22.12
N ARG A 430 -27.08 -41.22 -23.01
CA ARG A 430 -26.90 -39.77 -23.05
C ARG A 430 -28.22 -39.05 -23.27
N GLU A 431 -29.05 -39.51 -24.21
CA GLU A 431 -30.38 -38.93 -24.45
C GLU A 431 -31.32 -39.11 -23.27
N ALA A 432 -31.29 -40.28 -22.60
CA ALA A 432 -32.09 -40.51 -21.40
C ALA A 432 -31.68 -39.57 -20.25
N LEU A 433 -30.38 -39.33 -20.06
CA LEU A 433 -29.86 -38.38 -19.06
C LEU A 433 -30.35 -36.96 -19.36
N ILE A 434 -30.17 -36.47 -20.59
CA ILE A 434 -30.61 -35.12 -20.99
C ILE A 434 -32.11 -34.96 -20.79
N ALA A 435 -32.92 -35.95 -21.19
CA ALA A 435 -34.36 -35.93 -20.97
C ALA A 435 -34.72 -35.88 -19.47
N SER A 436 -33.96 -36.56 -18.61
CA SER A 436 -34.15 -36.51 -17.16
C SER A 436 -33.80 -35.14 -16.56
N LEU A 437 -32.74 -34.49 -17.04
CA LEU A 437 -32.32 -33.15 -16.61
C LEU A 437 -33.36 -32.10 -17.00
N MET A 438 -33.83 -32.14 -18.26
CA MET A 438 -34.91 -31.25 -18.74
C MET A 438 -36.18 -31.43 -17.91
N LYS A 439 -36.55 -32.67 -17.57
CA LYS A 439 -37.72 -32.96 -16.73
C LYS A 439 -37.55 -32.40 -15.32
N ALA A 440 -36.37 -32.58 -14.72
CA ALA A 440 -36.06 -32.05 -13.39
C ALA A 440 -36.10 -30.51 -13.38
N GLU A 441 -35.55 -29.85 -14.40
CA GLU A 441 -35.60 -28.39 -14.53
C GLU A 441 -37.04 -27.90 -14.72
N GLN A 442 -37.84 -28.58 -15.54
CA GLN A 442 -39.25 -28.24 -15.71
C GLN A 442 -40.05 -28.38 -14.40
N GLU A 443 -39.70 -29.36 -13.56
CA GLU A 443 -40.30 -29.52 -12.23
C GLU A 443 -39.81 -28.46 -11.24
N ARG A 444 -38.53 -28.08 -11.31
CA ARG A 444 -37.95 -26.99 -10.52
C ARG A 444 -38.62 -25.65 -10.85
N GLN A 445 -38.81 -25.35 -12.13
CA GLN A 445 -39.52 -24.16 -12.59
C GLN A 445 -40.98 -24.16 -12.12
N ARG A 446 -41.69 -25.29 -12.23
CA ARG A 446 -43.06 -25.45 -11.70
C ARG A 446 -43.12 -25.28 -10.18
N ASN A 447 -42.14 -25.80 -9.44
CA ASN A 447 -42.08 -25.66 -7.99
C ASN A 447 -41.79 -24.22 -7.57
N MET A 448 -40.88 -23.53 -8.24
CA MET A 448 -40.63 -22.10 -8.04
C MET A 448 -41.88 -21.26 -8.37
N GLU A 449 -42.57 -21.57 -9.48
CA GLU A 449 -43.81 -20.91 -9.85
C GLU A 449 -44.91 -21.15 -8.80
N ASN A 450 -45.06 -22.38 -8.31
CA ASN A 450 -45.98 -22.72 -7.22
C ASN A 450 -45.64 -22.00 -5.91
N LEU A 451 -44.35 -21.88 -5.57
CA LEU A 451 -43.87 -21.13 -4.39
C LEU A 451 -44.17 -19.64 -4.55
N SER A 452 -43.95 -19.09 -5.76
CA SER A 452 -44.28 -17.70 -6.09
C SER A 452 -45.78 -17.44 -6.02
N MET A 453 -46.61 -18.40 -6.46
CA MET A 453 -48.07 -18.34 -6.38
C MET A 453 -48.56 -18.48 -4.94
N GLN A 454 -47.92 -19.27 -4.09
CA GLN A 454 -48.21 -19.31 -2.65
C GLN A 454 -47.84 -17.98 -1.97
N GLY A 455 -46.68 -17.41 -2.30
CA GLY A 455 -46.26 -16.07 -1.86
C GLY A 455 -47.26 -14.98 -2.29
N ALA A 456 -47.70 -15.02 -3.55
CA ALA A 456 -48.71 -14.10 -4.10
C ALA A 456 -50.11 -14.29 -3.49
N ARG A 457 -50.50 -15.52 -3.13
CA ARG A 457 -51.74 -15.81 -2.38
C ARG A 457 -51.70 -15.27 -0.95
N SER A 458 -50.53 -15.30 -0.30
CA SER A 458 -50.32 -14.64 1.00
C SER A 458 -50.48 -13.12 0.89
N GLN A 459 -49.95 -12.53 -0.19
CA GLN A 459 -50.10 -11.11 -0.52
C GLN A 459 -51.55 -10.73 -0.88
N GLY A 460 -52.28 -11.62 -1.55
CA GLY A 460 -53.71 -11.48 -1.85
C GLY A 460 -54.59 -11.49 -0.60
N TYR A 461 -54.23 -12.28 0.42
CA TYR A 461 -54.86 -12.25 1.75
C TYR A 461 -54.66 -10.88 2.44
N TYR A 462 -53.45 -10.31 2.38
CA TYR A 462 -53.19 -8.94 2.88
C TYR A 462 -53.91 -7.86 2.06
N ARG A 463 -54.09 -8.04 0.74
CA ARG A 463 -54.83 -7.13 -0.14
C ARG A 463 -56.35 -7.17 0.11
N SER A 464 -56.90 -8.33 0.44
CA SER A 464 -58.33 -8.51 0.79
C SER A 464 -58.69 -7.92 2.17
N ASN A 465 -57.77 -8.00 3.14
CA ASN A 465 -57.94 -7.38 4.46
C ASN A 465 -57.86 -5.84 4.39
N ARG A 466 -57.25 -5.30 3.33
CA ARG A 466 -57.16 -3.87 3.00
C ARG A 466 -58.51 -3.25 2.59
N TYR A 467 -59.39 -4.02 1.96
CA TYR A 467 -60.76 -3.58 1.61
C TYR A 467 -61.74 -3.62 2.79
N ARG A 468 -61.40 -4.33 3.88
CA ARG A 468 -62.25 -4.50 5.07
C ARG A 468 -62.04 -3.44 6.16
N MET A 469 -60.94 -2.68 6.09
CA MET A 469 -60.55 -1.62 7.05
C MET A 469 -60.80 -0.19 6.52
N GLY A 470 -61.86 0.01 5.74
CA GLY A 470 -62.53 1.32 5.63
C GLY A 470 -61.74 2.50 5.04
N MET A 471 -60.80 2.27 4.13
CA MET A 471 -60.01 3.34 3.48
C MET A 471 -60.39 3.55 2.01
N GLY A 472 -61.67 3.39 1.70
CA GLY A 472 -62.28 3.88 0.48
C GLY A 472 -62.98 5.20 0.77
N ASN A 473 -62.52 6.26 0.11
CA ASN A 473 -63.20 7.55 -0.12
C ASN A 473 -62.55 8.78 0.54
N SER A 474 -61.50 9.29 -0.09
CA SER A 474 -61.14 10.71 -0.10
C SER A 474 -60.60 11.04 -1.48
N GLY A 475 -61.39 11.76 -2.26
CA GLY A 475 -61.14 12.07 -3.65
C GLY A 475 -59.94 12.98 -3.91
N GLY A 476 -59.49 12.92 -5.17
CA GLY A 476 -58.41 13.73 -5.73
C GLY A 476 -57.53 12.86 -6.62
N GLY A 477 -57.87 12.77 -7.91
CA GLY A 477 -57.12 12.04 -8.93
C GLY A 477 -55.76 12.69 -9.21
N GLY A 478 -54.83 12.55 -8.26
CA GLY A 478 -53.41 12.85 -8.45
C GLY A 478 -52.65 11.57 -8.74
N TRP A 479 -51.69 11.65 -9.66
CA TRP A 479 -50.73 10.59 -9.98
C TRP A 479 -50.12 9.97 -8.70
N TYR A 480 -49.94 8.64 -8.69
CA TYR A 480 -49.59 7.80 -7.53
C TYR A 480 -48.50 8.39 -6.62
N PHE A 481 -47.50 9.06 -7.20
CA PHE A 481 -46.35 9.60 -6.47
C PHE A 481 -46.60 10.95 -5.76
N TYR A 482 -47.74 11.60 -6.00
CA TYR A 482 -48.09 12.86 -5.32
C TYR A 482 -48.77 12.65 -3.98
N ASN A 483 -49.05 11.40 -3.59
CA ASN A 483 -49.57 11.07 -2.29
C ASN A 483 -48.44 10.47 -1.42
N PRO A 484 -47.85 11.23 -0.48
CA PRO A 484 -46.72 10.77 0.33
C PRO A 484 -47.01 9.48 1.09
N GLN A 485 -48.25 9.29 1.56
CA GLN A 485 -48.64 8.06 2.26
C GLN A 485 -48.65 6.84 1.32
N THR A 486 -49.00 7.05 0.06
CA THR A 486 -49.01 5.99 -0.96
C THR A 486 -47.60 5.67 -1.45
N VAL A 487 -46.72 6.68 -1.55
CA VAL A 487 -45.29 6.52 -1.85
C VAL A 487 -44.56 5.79 -0.73
N THR A 488 -44.76 6.19 0.53
CA THR A 488 -44.14 5.52 1.68
C THR A 488 -44.58 4.06 1.76
N TYR A 489 -45.86 3.77 1.54
CA TYR A 489 -46.34 2.39 1.52
C TYR A 489 -45.84 1.61 0.30
N GLY A 490 -45.81 2.25 -0.88
CA GLY A 490 -45.26 1.73 -2.12
C GLY A 490 -43.80 1.32 -1.99
N ARG A 491 -43.00 2.19 -1.36
CA ARG A 491 -41.59 1.93 -1.03
C ARG A 491 -41.43 0.72 -0.13
N VAL A 492 -42.26 0.58 0.91
CA VAL A 492 -42.22 -0.59 1.80
C VAL A 492 -42.58 -1.87 1.05
N THR A 493 -43.63 -1.86 0.23
CA THR A 493 -44.01 -3.04 -0.57
C THR A 493 -42.98 -3.40 -1.64
N PHE A 494 -42.37 -2.40 -2.26
CA PHE A 494 -41.29 -2.57 -3.22
C PHE A 494 -40.06 -3.20 -2.56
N GLN A 495 -39.66 -2.68 -1.39
CA GLN A 495 -38.54 -3.23 -0.62
C GLN A 495 -38.81 -4.64 -0.08
N GLN A 496 -40.06 -4.96 0.25
CA GLN A 496 -40.43 -6.31 0.65
C GLN A 496 -40.38 -7.31 -0.51
N GLN A 497 -40.75 -6.88 -1.71
CA GLN A 497 -40.80 -7.75 -2.88
C GLN A 497 -39.45 -7.88 -3.59
N TRP A 498 -38.65 -6.81 -3.57
CA TRP A 498 -37.44 -6.71 -4.37
C TRP A 498 -36.18 -6.40 -3.55
N GLY A 499 -36.28 -6.11 -2.25
CA GLY A 499 -35.14 -5.64 -1.44
C GLY A 499 -34.80 -4.16 -1.69
N ARG A 500 -33.69 -3.68 -1.12
CA ARG A 500 -33.10 -2.39 -1.51
C ARG A 500 -32.36 -2.60 -2.83
N ARG A 501 -32.98 -2.18 -3.93
CA ARG A 501 -32.38 -2.20 -5.27
C ARG A 501 -31.72 -0.86 -5.53
N THR A 502 -30.52 -0.92 -6.10
CA THR A 502 -29.83 0.22 -6.68
C THR A 502 -30.69 0.79 -7.83
N LEU A 503 -30.61 2.11 -8.03
CA LEU A 503 -31.32 2.77 -9.11
C LEU A 503 -30.48 2.59 -10.38
N GLU A 504 -30.75 1.51 -11.09
CA GLU A 504 -30.04 1.08 -12.29
C GLU A 504 -31.05 0.42 -13.25
N ASP A 505 -30.73 0.37 -14.54
CA ASP A 505 -31.61 -0.27 -15.51
C ASP A 505 -31.69 -1.79 -15.27
N ASP A 506 -32.83 -2.36 -15.67
CA ASP A 506 -33.16 -3.78 -15.44
C ASP A 506 -33.06 -4.26 -13.98
N TRP A 507 -33.19 -3.36 -13.00
CA TRP A 507 -33.10 -3.64 -11.55
C TRP A 507 -34.00 -4.79 -11.03
N ARG A 508 -35.00 -5.23 -11.82
CA ARG A 508 -35.92 -6.32 -11.47
C ARG A 508 -35.39 -7.74 -11.77
N ARG A 509 -34.25 -7.89 -12.47
CA ARG A 509 -33.69 -9.19 -12.85
C ARG A 509 -32.82 -9.78 -11.72
N SER A 510 -33.05 -11.04 -11.36
CA SER A 510 -32.28 -11.76 -10.31
C SER A 510 -30.95 -12.32 -10.80
N ASN A 511 -30.80 -12.47 -12.11
CA ASN A 511 -29.57 -12.84 -12.78
C ASN A 511 -29.34 -11.79 -13.87
N LYS A 512 -28.28 -10.99 -13.74
CA LYS A 512 -27.91 -9.96 -14.70
C LYS A 512 -26.90 -10.44 -15.75
N ASN A 513 -26.52 -11.73 -15.72
CA ASN A 513 -25.72 -12.38 -16.78
C ASN A 513 -26.47 -12.61 -18.10
N THR A 514 -27.50 -11.83 -18.39
CA THR A 514 -27.98 -11.63 -19.76
C THR A 514 -27.92 -10.14 -20.01
N MET A 515 -26.94 -9.76 -20.84
CA MET A 515 -26.64 -8.40 -21.25
C MET A 515 -27.91 -7.60 -21.54
N SER A 516 -27.88 -6.32 -21.18
CA SER A 516 -28.99 -5.40 -21.41
C SER A 516 -29.26 -5.30 -22.91
N MET A 517 -30.55 -5.25 -23.28
CA MET A 517 -31.01 -5.33 -24.67
C MET A 517 -30.84 -4.00 -25.44
N GLU A 518 -30.04 -3.05 -24.94
CA GLU A 518 -29.71 -1.80 -25.66
C GLU A 518 -28.31 -1.81 -26.30
N GLU A 519 -27.49 -2.84 -26.05
CA GLU A 519 -26.21 -3.08 -26.75
C GLU A 519 -26.33 -4.13 -27.88
N GLY A 520 -27.55 -4.40 -28.34
CA GLY A 520 -27.85 -5.48 -29.27
C GLY A 520 -27.86 -5.14 -30.76
N GLU A 521 -27.47 -3.93 -31.18
CA GLU A 521 -27.64 -3.51 -32.59
C GLU A 521 -26.36 -3.10 -33.35
N GLU A 522 -25.15 -3.14 -32.76
CA GLU A 522 -23.88 -2.86 -33.48
C GLU A 522 -22.83 -3.98 -33.43
N MET A 523 -23.28 -5.24 -33.31
CA MET A 523 -22.49 -6.41 -33.75
C MET A 523 -23.30 -7.23 -34.74
N ALA A 524 -23.15 -6.91 -36.02
CA ALA A 524 -23.59 -7.78 -37.10
C ALA A 524 -22.64 -7.60 -38.29
N GLU A 525 -21.77 -8.60 -38.45
CA GLU A 525 -20.83 -8.95 -39.54
C GLU A 525 -19.37 -8.90 -39.03
N ALA A 526 -18.67 -10.01 -38.72
CA ALA A 526 -18.68 -11.41 -39.20
C ALA A 526 -18.12 -12.35 -38.08
N GLU A 527 -18.24 -13.68 -38.05
CA GLU A 527 -18.85 -14.75 -38.85
C GLU A 527 -20.02 -15.37 -38.04
N GLU A 528 -20.76 -16.36 -38.55
CA GLU A 528 -21.90 -16.97 -37.83
C GLU A 528 -21.49 -17.56 -36.46
N GLU A 529 -21.52 -16.76 -35.38
CA GLU A 529 -21.61 -17.27 -34.01
C GLU A 529 -22.95 -17.99 -33.89
N GLU A 530 -22.92 -19.31 -33.75
CA GLU A 530 -24.10 -20.07 -33.37
C GLU A 530 -24.65 -19.48 -32.06
N GLN A 531 -25.84 -18.87 -32.14
CA GLN A 531 -26.54 -18.36 -30.97
C GLN A 531 -26.60 -19.44 -29.89
N ARG A 532 -25.84 -19.26 -28.80
CA ARG A 532 -25.82 -20.20 -27.67
C ARG A 532 -27.24 -20.41 -27.17
N ILE A 533 -27.62 -21.68 -27.04
CA ILE A 533 -28.92 -22.05 -26.51
C ILE A 533 -28.86 -21.78 -25.00
N GLN A 534 -29.66 -20.84 -24.51
CA GLN A 534 -29.72 -20.51 -23.06
C GLN A 534 -30.91 -21.17 -22.34
N ASP A 535 -31.87 -21.71 -23.08
CA ASP A 535 -33.08 -22.32 -22.52
C ASP A 535 -32.77 -23.75 -22.04
N PRO A 536 -32.75 -24.01 -20.71
CA PRO A 536 -32.43 -25.33 -20.17
C PRO A 536 -33.56 -26.35 -20.39
N LEU A 537 -34.69 -25.97 -21.00
CA LEU A 537 -35.72 -26.90 -21.45
C LEU A 537 -35.49 -27.40 -22.88
N LYS A 538 -34.44 -26.94 -23.56
CA LYS A 538 -34.04 -27.42 -24.88
C LYS A 538 -32.91 -28.44 -24.78
N LYS A 539 -32.90 -29.45 -25.66
CA LYS A 539 -31.86 -30.49 -25.66
C LYS A 539 -30.50 -29.88 -25.97
N GLU A 540 -30.49 -28.95 -26.91
CA GLU A 540 -29.30 -28.31 -27.47
C GLU A 540 -28.53 -27.52 -26.41
N PHE A 541 -29.21 -27.04 -25.35
CA PHE A 541 -28.58 -26.41 -24.18
C PHE A 541 -27.53 -27.33 -23.53
N TYR A 542 -27.85 -28.62 -23.42
CA TYR A 542 -27.01 -29.62 -22.76
C TYR A 542 -25.99 -30.26 -23.69
N THR A 543 -26.15 -30.12 -25.01
CA THR A 543 -25.27 -30.77 -26.00
C THR A 543 -24.26 -29.84 -26.66
N GLN A 544 -24.49 -28.53 -26.66
CA GLN A 544 -23.63 -27.54 -27.34
C GLN A 544 -22.17 -27.51 -26.83
N ASP A 545 -21.94 -27.87 -25.56
CA ASP A 545 -20.60 -27.88 -24.95
C ASP A 545 -19.98 -29.29 -24.89
N LEU A 546 -20.65 -30.33 -25.41
CA LEU A 546 -20.15 -31.71 -25.31
C LEU A 546 -19.03 -31.98 -26.34
N PRO A 547 -17.86 -32.51 -25.92
CA PRO A 547 -16.79 -32.87 -26.83
C PRO A 547 -17.11 -34.18 -27.57
N LEU A 548 -17.98 -34.13 -28.58
CA LEU A 548 -18.46 -35.31 -29.31
C LEU A 548 -17.56 -35.77 -30.46
N THR A 549 -16.51 -35.00 -30.78
CA THR A 549 -15.53 -35.33 -31.83
C THR A 549 -14.15 -35.46 -31.23
N ASP A 550 -13.26 -36.23 -31.88
CA ASP A 550 -11.88 -36.40 -31.41
C ASP A 550 -11.16 -35.05 -31.23
N SER A 551 -11.39 -34.10 -32.15
CA SER A 551 -10.81 -32.75 -32.05
C SER A 551 -11.31 -31.97 -30.84
N LEU A 552 -12.62 -32.01 -30.54
CA LEU A 552 -13.18 -31.33 -29.37
C LEU A 552 -12.78 -32.02 -28.07
N MET A 553 -12.62 -33.36 -28.10
CA MET A 553 -12.10 -34.13 -26.98
C MET A 553 -10.64 -33.75 -26.67
N THR A 554 -9.81 -33.55 -27.69
CA THR A 554 -8.44 -33.02 -27.49
C THR A 554 -8.45 -31.66 -26.83
N VAL A 555 -9.28 -30.71 -27.28
CA VAL A 555 -9.39 -29.38 -26.66
C VAL A 555 -9.87 -29.47 -25.21
N SER A 556 -10.82 -30.35 -24.92
CA SER A 556 -11.28 -30.60 -23.54
C SER A 556 -10.16 -31.14 -22.65
N HIS A 557 -9.35 -32.09 -23.15
CA HIS A 557 -8.16 -32.59 -22.44
C HIS A 557 -7.10 -31.50 -22.22
N GLU A 558 -6.87 -30.62 -23.19
CA GLU A 558 -5.95 -29.48 -23.04
C GLU A 558 -6.41 -28.53 -21.93
N ARG A 559 -7.71 -28.23 -21.84
CA ARG A 559 -8.27 -27.41 -20.75
C ARG A 559 -8.04 -28.04 -19.37
N ILE A 560 -8.26 -29.35 -19.24
CA ILE A 560 -8.00 -30.06 -17.97
C ILE A 560 -6.51 -30.03 -17.64
N ARG A 561 -5.63 -30.31 -18.62
CA ARG A 561 -4.17 -30.26 -18.45
C ARG A 561 -3.72 -28.90 -17.93
N ASP A 562 -4.15 -27.82 -18.56
CA ASP A 562 -3.76 -26.45 -18.21
C ASP A 562 -4.32 -26.08 -16.83
N ALA A 563 -5.58 -26.46 -16.55
CA ALA A 563 -6.21 -26.20 -15.27
C ALA A 563 -5.55 -26.93 -14.09
N LEU A 564 -5.16 -28.19 -14.26
CA LEU A 564 -4.43 -28.96 -13.24
C LEU A 564 -3.05 -28.36 -12.97
N TYR A 565 -2.31 -27.98 -14.02
CA TYR A 565 -1.01 -27.32 -13.86
C TYR A 565 -1.14 -26.00 -13.10
N ASN A 566 -2.09 -25.15 -13.50
CA ASN A 566 -2.33 -23.85 -12.85
C ASN A 566 -2.80 -24.02 -11.41
N ALA A 567 -3.71 -24.96 -11.13
CA ALA A 567 -4.14 -25.27 -9.76
C ALA A 567 -2.97 -25.70 -8.89
N GLY A 568 -2.09 -26.58 -9.39
CA GLY A 568 -0.87 -26.99 -8.70
C GLY A 568 0.05 -25.81 -8.36
N LYS A 569 0.27 -24.89 -9.31
CA LYS A 569 1.06 -23.67 -9.05
C LYS A 569 0.42 -22.77 -8.02
N ILE A 570 -0.89 -22.53 -8.11
CA ILE A 570 -1.64 -21.69 -7.19
C ILE A 570 -1.62 -22.28 -5.76
N PHE A 571 -1.82 -23.60 -5.61
CA PHE A 571 -1.71 -24.27 -4.32
C PHE A 571 -0.34 -24.06 -3.67
N LYS A 572 0.74 -24.14 -4.46
CA LYS A 572 2.11 -23.92 -3.98
C LYS A 572 2.37 -22.47 -3.59
N SER A 573 2.07 -21.51 -4.47
CA SER A 573 2.53 -20.13 -4.31
C SER A 573 1.61 -19.24 -3.47
N GLU A 574 0.29 -19.48 -3.52
CA GLU A 574 -0.70 -18.60 -2.90
C GLU A 574 -1.24 -19.16 -1.57
N PHE A 575 -1.18 -20.48 -1.39
CA PHE A 575 -1.82 -21.16 -0.26
C PHE A 575 -0.89 -22.02 0.59
N GLU A 576 0.34 -22.26 0.12
CA GLU A 576 1.30 -23.16 0.77
C GLU A 576 0.72 -24.56 1.06
N ASP A 577 -0.31 -24.97 0.31
CA ASP A 577 -0.91 -26.31 0.40
C ASP A 577 -0.12 -27.26 -0.50
N TYR A 578 1.06 -27.66 0.01
CA TYR A 578 2.01 -28.48 -0.73
C TYR A 578 1.46 -29.87 -1.06
N GLU A 579 0.60 -30.43 -0.18
CA GLU A 579 -0.05 -31.72 -0.41
C GLU A 579 -0.97 -31.64 -1.64
N ARG A 580 -1.90 -30.68 -1.68
CA ARG A 580 -2.79 -30.53 -2.84
C ARG A 580 -2.07 -30.08 -4.10
N SER A 581 -1.00 -29.31 -3.96
CA SER A 581 -0.13 -28.95 -5.08
C SER A 581 0.49 -30.20 -5.72
N ALA A 582 1.06 -31.09 -4.89
CA ALA A 582 1.62 -32.34 -5.35
C ALA A 582 0.55 -33.24 -5.97
N GLU A 583 -0.62 -33.38 -5.35
CA GLU A 583 -1.75 -34.15 -5.91
C GLU A 583 -2.15 -33.65 -7.31
N ALA A 584 -2.26 -32.32 -7.50
CA ALA A 584 -2.62 -31.75 -8.80
C ALA A 584 -1.57 -32.01 -9.89
N PHE A 585 -0.28 -31.93 -9.56
CA PHE A 585 0.80 -32.26 -10.51
C PHE A 585 0.91 -33.76 -10.79
N GLU A 586 0.70 -34.61 -9.78
CA GLU A 586 0.69 -36.06 -9.96
C GLU A 586 -0.50 -36.49 -10.83
N GLU A 587 -1.68 -35.91 -10.60
CA GLU A 587 -2.86 -36.14 -11.43
C GLU A 587 -2.65 -35.67 -12.88
N LEU A 588 -2.01 -34.51 -13.07
CA LEU A 588 -1.61 -34.01 -14.40
C LEU A 588 -0.72 -35.03 -15.13
N ILE A 589 0.28 -35.58 -14.45
CA ILE A 589 1.24 -36.53 -15.03
C ILE A 589 0.58 -37.89 -15.30
N GLU A 590 -0.28 -38.36 -14.39
CA GLU A 590 -1.00 -39.62 -14.54
C GLU A 590 -1.97 -39.57 -15.72
N ARG A 591 -2.78 -38.51 -15.80
CA ARG A 591 -3.77 -38.33 -16.87
C ARG A 591 -3.12 -37.98 -18.21
N TYR A 592 -2.02 -37.22 -18.21
CA TYR A 592 -1.34 -36.74 -19.41
C TYR A 592 0.17 -37.01 -19.37
N PRO A 593 0.63 -38.27 -19.52
CA PRO A 593 2.06 -38.62 -19.39
C PRO A 593 2.99 -37.97 -20.42
N ASN A 594 2.45 -37.48 -21.54
CA ASN A 594 3.18 -36.72 -22.55
C ASN A 594 2.52 -35.35 -22.70
N ASN A 595 3.01 -34.36 -21.95
CA ASN A 595 2.42 -33.02 -21.95
C ASN A 595 3.51 -31.93 -21.92
N ILE A 596 3.14 -30.72 -22.32
CA ILE A 596 4.07 -29.58 -22.46
C ILE A 596 4.65 -29.10 -21.12
N TYR A 597 4.00 -29.41 -20.00
CA TYR A 597 4.41 -29.04 -18.65
C TYR A 597 5.19 -30.14 -17.93
N LEU A 598 5.39 -31.30 -18.53
CA LEU A 598 5.90 -32.50 -17.85
C LEU A 598 7.24 -32.26 -17.11
N LEU A 599 8.20 -31.66 -17.78
CA LEU A 599 9.51 -31.32 -17.18
C LEU A 599 9.35 -30.30 -16.04
N SER A 600 8.49 -29.29 -16.21
CA SER A 600 8.21 -28.29 -15.17
C SER A 600 7.50 -28.90 -13.97
N ALA A 601 6.54 -29.80 -14.19
CA ALA A 601 5.80 -30.50 -13.15
C ALA A 601 6.73 -31.45 -12.36
N TYR A 602 7.65 -32.16 -13.02
CA TYR A 602 8.68 -32.94 -12.32
C TYR A 602 9.56 -32.07 -11.44
N PHE A 603 9.97 -30.90 -11.92
CA PHE A 603 10.78 -29.98 -11.13
C PHE A 603 10.01 -29.40 -9.94
N ASP A 604 8.75 -28.97 -10.17
CA ASP A 604 7.87 -28.50 -9.10
C ASP A 604 7.59 -29.60 -8.05
N LEU A 605 7.42 -30.88 -8.46
CA LEU A 605 7.25 -32.02 -7.56
C LEU A 605 8.52 -32.37 -6.78
N TYR A 606 9.70 -32.29 -7.42
CA TYR A 606 10.99 -32.44 -6.73
C TYR A 606 11.10 -31.46 -5.56
N ASP A 607 10.79 -30.18 -5.84
CA ASP A 607 10.86 -29.08 -4.87
C ASP A 607 9.77 -29.20 -3.79
N LEU A 608 8.53 -29.52 -4.17
CA LEU A 608 7.43 -29.74 -3.22
C LEU A 608 7.73 -30.89 -2.25
N TYR A 609 8.23 -32.03 -2.73
CA TYR A 609 8.58 -33.14 -1.87
C TYR A 609 9.83 -32.88 -1.03
N GLU A 610 10.71 -31.99 -1.46
CA GLU A 610 11.80 -31.48 -0.61
C GLU A 610 11.25 -30.61 0.54
N LEU A 611 10.33 -29.69 0.24
CA LEU A 611 9.64 -28.85 1.24
C LEU A 611 8.82 -29.67 2.25
N MET A 612 8.19 -30.76 1.80
CA MET A 612 7.43 -31.68 2.65
C MET A 612 8.31 -32.67 3.44
N GLY A 613 9.62 -32.71 3.19
CA GLY A 613 10.54 -33.66 3.82
C GLY A 613 10.45 -35.11 3.29
N ASP A 614 9.71 -35.37 2.22
CA ASP A 614 9.67 -36.69 1.55
C ASP A 614 10.85 -36.83 0.58
N ILE A 615 12.01 -37.11 1.17
CA ILE A 615 13.28 -37.28 0.44
C ILE A 615 13.21 -38.43 -0.59
N ALA A 616 12.38 -39.45 -0.37
CA ALA A 616 12.25 -40.57 -1.29
C ALA A 616 11.57 -40.15 -2.60
N LYS A 617 10.42 -39.45 -2.49
CA LYS A 617 9.72 -38.92 -3.66
C LYS A 617 10.47 -37.77 -4.33
N SER A 618 11.09 -36.88 -3.56
CA SER A 618 11.94 -35.82 -4.12
C SER A 618 13.07 -36.41 -4.98
N ASN A 619 13.78 -37.42 -4.47
CA ASN A 619 14.83 -38.11 -5.25
C ASN A 619 14.28 -38.86 -6.46
N TYR A 620 13.07 -39.40 -6.39
CA TYR A 620 12.42 -40.03 -7.54
C TYR A 620 12.26 -39.04 -8.69
N TYR A 621 11.64 -37.88 -8.46
CA TYR A 621 11.47 -36.86 -9.49
C TYR A 621 12.79 -36.22 -9.94
N ARG A 622 13.74 -35.99 -9.01
CA ARG A 622 15.11 -35.57 -9.35
C ARG A 622 15.77 -36.51 -10.35
N ASN A 623 15.65 -37.82 -10.13
CA ASN A 623 16.26 -38.83 -11.00
C ASN A 623 15.59 -38.88 -12.38
N LEU A 624 14.26 -38.72 -12.46
CA LEU A 624 13.54 -38.60 -13.73
C LEU A 624 14.02 -37.41 -14.55
N ILE A 625 14.22 -36.25 -13.93
CA ILE A 625 14.74 -35.05 -14.62
C ILE A 625 16.14 -35.32 -15.17
N ILE A 626 17.01 -35.94 -14.36
CA ILE A 626 18.39 -36.24 -14.73
C ILE A 626 18.47 -37.32 -15.83
N SER A 627 17.64 -38.36 -15.77
CA SER A 627 17.68 -39.47 -16.74
C SER A 627 17.05 -39.11 -18.07
N ASP A 628 15.89 -38.46 -18.03
CA ASP A 628 15.03 -38.28 -19.20
C ASP A 628 15.32 -36.94 -19.89
N TYR A 629 15.83 -35.95 -19.14
CA TYR A 629 16.15 -34.61 -19.63
C TYR A 629 17.58 -34.16 -19.28
N PRO A 630 18.64 -34.94 -19.56
CA PRO A 630 20.01 -34.68 -19.09
C PRO A 630 20.62 -33.37 -19.59
N ASN A 631 20.16 -32.85 -20.73
CA ASN A 631 20.62 -31.59 -21.32
C ASN A 631 19.77 -30.38 -20.88
N SER A 632 18.73 -30.58 -20.07
CA SER A 632 17.90 -29.48 -19.57
C SER A 632 18.66 -28.67 -18.52
N LYS A 633 18.36 -27.37 -18.44
CA LYS A 633 18.90 -26.50 -17.40
C LYS A 633 18.54 -27.01 -15.99
N PHE A 634 17.37 -27.62 -15.82
CA PHE A 634 16.96 -28.26 -14.56
C PHE A 634 17.84 -29.45 -14.19
N ALA A 635 18.13 -30.37 -15.13
CA ALA A 635 19.02 -31.49 -14.86
C ALA A 635 20.45 -31.04 -14.56
N GLN A 636 20.94 -30.03 -15.30
CA GLN A 636 22.27 -29.45 -15.08
C GLN A 636 22.39 -28.76 -13.72
N PHE A 637 21.33 -28.06 -13.28
CA PHE A 637 21.22 -27.49 -11.94
C PHE A 637 21.16 -28.57 -10.84
N LEU A 638 20.37 -29.62 -11.03
CA LEU A 638 20.24 -30.70 -10.05
C LEU A 638 21.54 -31.52 -9.89
N GLN A 639 22.40 -31.53 -10.92
CA GLN A 639 23.73 -32.15 -10.87
C GLN A 639 24.80 -31.18 -10.34
N ASN A 640 24.73 -29.91 -10.71
CA ASN A 640 25.60 -28.84 -10.25
C ASN A 640 24.77 -27.65 -9.74
N PRO A 641 24.61 -27.47 -8.42
CA PRO A 641 23.86 -26.35 -7.86
C PRO A 641 24.40 -24.96 -8.25
N ASN A 642 25.68 -24.87 -8.65
CA ASN A 642 26.29 -23.63 -9.16
C ASN A 642 26.12 -23.44 -10.68
N PHE A 643 25.42 -24.34 -11.37
CA PHE A 643 25.29 -24.34 -12.83
C PHE A 643 24.87 -22.98 -13.40
N PHE A 644 23.84 -22.35 -12.83
CA PHE A 644 23.39 -21.04 -13.32
C PHE A 644 24.40 -19.92 -13.04
N VAL A 645 25.13 -19.98 -11.92
CA VAL A 645 26.19 -19.03 -11.58
C VAL A 645 27.38 -19.19 -12.53
N GLU A 646 27.76 -20.43 -12.84
CA GLU A 646 28.83 -20.74 -13.80
C GLU A 646 28.42 -20.37 -15.23
N MET A 647 27.17 -20.62 -15.61
CA MET A 647 26.60 -20.24 -16.90
C MET A 647 26.56 -18.72 -17.08
N ALA A 648 26.14 -17.97 -16.06
CA ALA A 648 26.18 -16.51 -16.05
C ALA A 648 27.62 -15.98 -16.14
N ALA A 649 28.54 -16.51 -15.31
CA ALA A 649 29.95 -16.11 -15.35
C ALA A 649 30.64 -16.43 -16.68
N LYS A 650 30.28 -17.53 -17.33
CA LYS A 650 30.72 -17.93 -18.67
C LYS A 650 30.20 -16.95 -19.72
N THR A 651 28.92 -16.59 -19.63
CA THR A 651 28.26 -15.62 -20.51
C THR A 651 28.86 -14.22 -20.36
N ASP A 652 29.07 -13.74 -19.14
CA ASP A 652 29.74 -12.46 -18.85
C ASP A 652 31.18 -12.41 -19.38
N SER A 653 31.90 -13.52 -19.27
CA SER A 653 33.27 -13.61 -19.75
C SER A 653 33.33 -13.64 -21.27
N LEU A 654 32.39 -14.34 -21.91
CA LEU A 654 32.23 -14.35 -23.37
C LEU A 654 31.83 -12.96 -23.89
N ASN A 655 30.88 -12.30 -23.24
CA ASN A 655 30.46 -10.93 -23.58
C ASN A 655 31.64 -9.96 -23.48
N ARG A 656 32.40 -9.97 -22.38
CA ARG A 656 33.60 -9.12 -22.24
C ARG A 656 34.62 -9.37 -23.36
N LEU A 657 34.90 -10.62 -23.71
CA LEU A 657 35.81 -10.97 -24.80
C LEU A 657 35.27 -10.52 -26.15
N TYR A 658 33.96 -10.65 -26.38
CA TYR A 658 33.32 -10.19 -27.61
C TYR A 658 33.39 -8.66 -27.75
N GLN A 659 33.12 -7.93 -26.67
CA GLN A 659 33.26 -6.47 -26.61
C GLN A 659 34.70 -6.02 -26.88
N GLU A 660 35.68 -6.71 -26.31
CA GLU A 660 37.10 -6.43 -26.57
C GLU A 660 37.47 -6.75 -28.04
N THR A 661 37.01 -7.88 -28.56
CA THR A 661 37.24 -8.31 -29.94
C THR A 661 36.68 -7.29 -30.91
N PHE A 662 35.45 -6.86 -30.70
CA PHE A 662 34.76 -5.89 -31.54
C PHE A 662 35.44 -4.52 -31.51
N ARG A 663 35.93 -4.08 -30.34
CA ARG A 663 36.72 -2.84 -30.23
C ARG A 663 38.04 -2.94 -30.98
N ASN A 664 38.73 -4.07 -30.88
CA ASN A 664 39.97 -4.30 -31.65
C ASN A 664 39.68 -4.36 -33.14
N TYR A 665 38.55 -4.95 -33.54
CA TYR A 665 38.06 -4.97 -34.90
C TYR A 665 37.80 -3.56 -35.45
N LYS A 666 37.06 -2.71 -34.71
CA LYS A 666 36.81 -1.32 -35.08
C LYS A 666 38.05 -0.45 -35.18
N LEU A 667 39.07 -0.72 -34.36
CA LEU A 667 40.34 0.00 -34.36
C LEU A 667 41.36 -0.56 -35.39
N GLY A 668 40.96 -1.51 -36.24
CA GLY A 668 41.84 -2.12 -37.25
C GLY A 668 42.95 -3.02 -36.68
N ARG A 669 42.83 -3.46 -35.42
CA ARG A 669 43.83 -4.29 -34.72
C ARG A 669 43.60 -5.78 -35.00
N TYR A 670 43.66 -6.17 -36.27
CA TYR A 670 43.24 -7.51 -36.75
C TYR A 670 44.02 -8.70 -36.14
N GLN A 671 45.30 -8.53 -35.80
CA GLN A 671 46.07 -9.57 -35.09
C GLN A 671 45.49 -9.90 -33.71
N ASN A 672 44.95 -8.90 -32.99
CA ASN A 672 44.29 -9.12 -31.71
C ASN A 672 42.91 -9.79 -31.91
N VAL A 673 42.19 -9.43 -32.97
CA VAL A 673 40.90 -10.05 -33.33
C VAL A 673 41.05 -11.55 -33.55
N MET A 674 42.09 -11.99 -34.28
CA MET A 674 42.36 -13.42 -34.49
C MET A 674 42.63 -14.19 -33.18
N SER A 675 43.39 -13.58 -32.25
CA SER A 675 43.66 -14.18 -30.94
C SER A 675 42.40 -14.28 -30.07
N LEU A 676 41.62 -13.19 -30.00
CA LEU A 676 40.43 -13.13 -29.15
C LEU A 676 39.29 -14.00 -29.68
N THR A 677 39.09 -14.07 -31.00
CA THR A 677 38.11 -14.99 -31.62
C THR A 677 38.45 -16.46 -31.39
N GLY A 678 39.74 -16.84 -31.42
CA GLY A 678 40.19 -18.18 -31.02
C GLY A 678 39.89 -18.50 -29.55
N GLN A 679 40.05 -17.53 -28.64
CA GLN A 679 39.71 -17.70 -27.22
C GLN A 679 38.20 -17.87 -27.01
N MET A 680 37.37 -17.05 -27.66
CA MET A 680 35.91 -17.14 -27.56
C MET A 680 35.37 -18.49 -28.03
N LYS A 681 35.91 -19.05 -29.12
CA LYS A 681 35.49 -20.38 -29.62
C LYS A 681 35.78 -21.52 -28.66
N ASN A 682 36.88 -21.44 -27.90
CA ASN A 682 37.22 -22.42 -26.88
C ASN A 682 36.29 -22.36 -25.65
N MET A 683 35.51 -21.28 -25.51
CA MET A 683 34.50 -21.14 -24.47
C MET A 683 33.15 -21.71 -24.88
N GLU A 684 33.02 -22.41 -26.02
CA GLU A 684 31.77 -23.02 -26.49
C GLU A 684 30.56 -22.07 -26.38
N PRO A 685 30.58 -20.96 -27.15
CA PRO A 685 29.54 -19.95 -27.10
C PRO A 685 28.24 -20.43 -27.75
N ASP A 686 27.11 -19.81 -27.40
CA ASP A 686 25.82 -20.13 -27.99
C ASP A 686 25.79 -19.97 -29.51
N SER A 687 24.98 -20.78 -30.19
CA SER A 687 24.91 -20.81 -31.66
C SER A 687 24.56 -19.47 -32.32
N VAL A 688 24.02 -18.52 -31.55
CA VAL A 688 23.60 -17.18 -32.00
C VAL A 688 24.81 -16.26 -32.26
N ILE A 689 25.85 -16.30 -31.42
CA ILE A 689 27.01 -15.38 -31.50
C ILE A 689 28.14 -15.91 -32.38
N VAL A 690 28.19 -17.23 -32.61
CA VAL A 690 29.21 -17.90 -33.43
C VAL A 690 29.38 -17.29 -34.84
N PRO A 691 28.30 -17.01 -35.62
CA PRO A 691 28.45 -16.41 -36.94
C PRO A 691 29.11 -15.02 -36.92
N LYS A 692 28.90 -14.25 -35.85
CA LYS A 692 29.51 -12.91 -35.69
C LYS A 692 31.00 -13.02 -35.33
N ILE A 693 31.36 -13.96 -34.46
CA ILE A 693 32.76 -14.29 -34.14
C ILE A 693 33.52 -14.72 -35.39
N ASP A 694 32.92 -15.61 -36.19
CA ASP A 694 33.49 -16.10 -37.44
C ASP A 694 33.63 -15.00 -38.50
N PHE A 695 32.70 -14.05 -38.55
CA PHE A 695 32.77 -12.92 -39.47
C PHE A 695 33.95 -12.00 -39.15
N MET A 696 34.09 -11.59 -37.88
CA MET A 696 35.22 -10.75 -37.46
C MET A 696 36.58 -11.42 -37.71
N GLN A 697 36.65 -12.74 -37.50
CA GLN A 697 37.85 -13.51 -37.80
C GLN A 697 38.14 -13.57 -39.30
N MET A 698 37.13 -13.86 -40.12
CA MET A 698 37.25 -13.93 -41.58
C MET A 698 37.72 -12.60 -42.18
N VAL A 699 37.18 -11.47 -41.71
CA VAL A 699 37.63 -10.14 -42.15
C VAL A 699 39.06 -9.87 -41.70
N ALA A 700 39.43 -10.22 -40.46
CA ALA A 700 40.80 -10.06 -39.96
C ALA A 700 41.81 -10.87 -40.80
N ASP A 701 41.49 -12.11 -41.16
CA ASP A 701 42.30 -12.96 -42.04
C ASP A 701 42.39 -12.38 -43.46
N GLY A 702 41.29 -11.84 -43.98
CA GLY A 702 41.20 -11.23 -45.30
C GLY A 702 42.04 -9.97 -45.47
N VAL A 703 42.03 -9.08 -44.47
CA VAL A 703 42.81 -7.81 -44.48
C VAL A 703 44.32 -8.08 -44.52
N LEU A 704 44.77 -9.17 -43.89
CA LEU A 704 46.18 -9.55 -43.79
C LEU A 704 46.70 -10.33 -45.01
N THR A 705 45.82 -10.63 -45.98
CA THR A 705 46.12 -11.39 -47.20
C THR A 705 45.81 -10.56 -48.45
N ASP A 706 46.07 -11.10 -49.65
CA ASP A 706 45.73 -10.44 -50.91
C ASP A 706 44.25 -10.64 -51.31
N VAL A 707 43.78 -9.81 -52.25
CA VAL A 707 42.37 -9.76 -52.66
C VAL A 707 41.78 -11.10 -53.11
N HIS A 708 42.56 -12.00 -53.72
CA HIS A 708 42.05 -13.31 -54.17
C HIS A 708 41.80 -14.24 -52.99
N ASN A 709 42.67 -14.19 -51.98
CA ASN A 709 42.51 -14.96 -50.75
C ASN A 709 41.33 -14.42 -49.91
N PHE A 710 41.16 -13.10 -49.85
CA PHE A 710 40.00 -12.51 -49.19
C PHE A 710 38.68 -12.89 -49.88
N GLU A 711 38.65 -12.89 -51.21
CA GLU A 711 37.49 -13.35 -51.98
C GLU A 711 37.12 -14.81 -51.65
N ALA A 712 38.12 -15.70 -51.51
CA ALA A 712 37.89 -17.10 -51.15
C ALA A 712 37.34 -17.26 -49.72
N LEU A 713 37.85 -16.46 -48.77
CA LEU A 713 37.39 -16.45 -47.37
C LEU A 713 35.93 -15.98 -47.26
N LEU A 714 35.54 -14.93 -48.00
CA LEU A 714 34.15 -14.44 -48.06
C LEU A 714 33.19 -15.49 -48.63
N LYS A 715 33.57 -16.16 -49.73
CA LYS A 715 32.77 -17.27 -50.30
C LYS A 715 32.61 -18.42 -49.31
N GLY A 716 33.65 -18.75 -48.55
CA GLY A 716 33.60 -19.78 -47.51
C GLY A 716 32.63 -19.43 -46.38
N TYR A 717 32.70 -18.19 -45.87
CA TYR A 717 31.80 -17.70 -44.82
C TYR A 717 30.32 -17.75 -45.26
N LEU A 718 30.02 -17.26 -46.47
CA LEU A 718 28.67 -17.23 -47.03
C LEU A 718 28.07 -18.63 -47.26
N ALA A 719 28.91 -19.63 -47.58
CA ALA A 719 28.46 -21.02 -47.71
C ALA A 719 28.09 -21.63 -46.34
N GLN A 720 28.80 -21.24 -45.28
CA GLN A 720 28.56 -21.74 -43.93
C GLN A 720 27.40 -21.01 -43.22
N TYR A 721 27.24 -19.72 -43.50
CA TYR A 721 26.23 -18.85 -42.90
C TYR A 721 25.43 -18.10 -43.98
N PRO A 722 24.45 -18.74 -44.65
CA PRO A 722 23.73 -18.11 -45.77
C PRO A 722 22.66 -17.10 -45.34
N ALA A 723 22.15 -17.19 -44.10
CA ALA A 723 21.02 -16.38 -43.61
C ALA A 723 21.27 -15.86 -42.16
N LYS A 724 22.49 -15.45 -41.87
CA LYS A 724 22.86 -14.85 -40.57
C LYS A 724 23.09 -13.35 -40.75
N GLU A 725 23.02 -12.61 -39.65
CA GLU A 725 23.06 -11.14 -39.66
C GLU A 725 24.29 -10.56 -40.41
N PRO A 726 25.53 -11.10 -40.28
CA PRO A 726 26.67 -10.56 -41.03
C PRO A 726 26.72 -10.95 -42.53
N SER A 727 25.84 -11.86 -42.99
CA SER A 727 25.87 -12.41 -44.34
C SER A 727 25.58 -11.40 -45.46
N PRO A 728 24.62 -10.45 -45.35
CA PRO A 728 24.41 -9.40 -46.34
C PRO A 728 25.65 -8.52 -46.55
N LEU A 729 26.33 -8.14 -45.46
CA LEU A 729 27.56 -7.36 -45.53
C LEU A 729 28.71 -8.16 -46.18
N ALA A 730 28.84 -9.44 -45.83
CA ALA A 730 29.81 -10.33 -46.48
C ALA A 730 29.57 -10.41 -48.01
N GLN A 731 28.30 -10.46 -48.42
CA GLN A 731 27.91 -10.50 -49.83
C GLN A 731 28.20 -9.18 -50.54
N GLU A 732 27.96 -8.04 -49.89
CA GLU A 732 28.26 -6.71 -50.43
C GLU A 732 29.77 -6.54 -50.68
N ILE A 733 30.61 -6.88 -49.69
CA ILE A 733 32.07 -6.82 -49.82
C ILE A 733 32.54 -7.73 -50.96
N LEU A 734 31.98 -8.93 -51.09
CA LEU A 734 32.30 -9.86 -52.17
C LEU A 734 31.94 -9.28 -53.55
N THR A 735 30.77 -8.66 -53.70
CA THR A 735 30.36 -8.02 -54.96
C THR A 735 31.26 -6.85 -55.34
N LEU A 736 31.65 -6.04 -54.36
CA LEU A 736 32.57 -4.91 -54.54
C LEU A 736 33.97 -5.35 -55.02
N ILE A 737 34.46 -6.49 -54.53
CA ILE A 737 35.72 -7.10 -54.99
C ILE A 737 35.57 -7.63 -56.43
N GLN A 738 34.46 -8.27 -56.77
CA GLN A 738 34.23 -8.89 -58.08
C GLN A 738 34.00 -7.88 -59.21
N ASP A 739 33.34 -6.76 -58.93
CA ASP A 739 33.04 -5.73 -59.93
C ASP A 739 34.26 -4.88 -60.32
N SER A 740 35.45 -5.16 -59.74
CA SER A 740 36.72 -4.49 -60.06
C SER A 740 36.71 -2.96 -59.87
N THR A 741 35.71 -2.43 -59.18
CA THR A 741 35.55 -1.00 -58.85
C THR A 741 36.49 -0.57 -57.72
N LEU A 742 37.13 -1.53 -57.06
CA LEU A 742 38.07 -1.35 -55.95
C LEU A 742 39.47 -1.80 -56.33
N THR A 743 40.26 -0.86 -56.86
CA THR A 743 41.70 -1.09 -57.08
C THR A 743 42.51 -1.09 -55.78
N ASP A 744 41.90 -0.81 -54.62
CA ASP A 744 42.61 -0.60 -53.35
C ASP A 744 41.71 -0.94 -52.15
N TYR A 745 41.37 -2.22 -51.96
CA TYR A 745 40.54 -2.68 -50.82
C TYR A 745 41.16 -2.33 -49.45
N GLN A 746 42.48 -2.16 -49.40
CA GLN A 746 43.20 -1.64 -48.23
C GLN A 746 42.74 -0.23 -47.86
N LYS A 747 42.32 0.61 -48.82
CA LYS A 747 41.73 1.93 -48.51
C LYS A 747 40.36 1.83 -47.84
N LEU A 748 39.53 0.84 -48.15
CA LEU A 748 38.25 0.68 -47.44
C LEU A 748 38.46 0.27 -45.98
N VAL A 749 39.51 -0.53 -45.74
CA VAL A 749 39.96 -0.88 -44.40
C VAL A 749 40.52 0.36 -43.68
N GLU A 750 41.39 1.14 -44.33
CA GLU A 750 41.96 2.38 -43.77
C GLU A 750 40.91 3.49 -43.53
N MET A 751 39.87 3.55 -44.36
CA MET A 751 38.74 4.49 -44.23
C MET A 751 37.72 4.05 -43.18
N GLY A 752 37.88 2.88 -42.57
CA GLY A 752 36.97 2.37 -41.55
C GLY A 752 35.64 1.82 -42.08
N TYR A 753 35.43 1.76 -43.40
CA TYR A 753 34.14 1.36 -44.02
C TYR A 753 33.69 -0.03 -43.55
N ILE A 754 34.60 -1.03 -43.60
CA ILE A 754 34.30 -2.40 -43.18
C ILE A 754 34.03 -2.50 -41.67
N SER A 755 34.68 -1.64 -40.87
CA SER A 755 34.49 -1.59 -39.41
C SER A 755 33.29 -0.77 -38.93
N GLU A 756 32.79 0.15 -39.76
CA GLU A 756 31.67 1.04 -39.43
C GLU A 756 30.31 0.42 -39.75
N GLU A 757 30.24 -0.44 -40.77
CA GLU A 757 29.01 -1.13 -41.18
C GLU A 757 28.60 -2.29 -40.25
N ILE A 758 29.51 -2.85 -39.43
CA ILE A 758 29.09 -3.78 -38.38
C ILE A 758 28.55 -2.99 -37.18
N GLN A 759 27.27 -3.21 -36.89
CA GLN A 759 26.67 -2.79 -35.63
C GLN A 759 26.83 -3.91 -34.59
N ASN A 760 27.41 -3.60 -33.44
CA ASN A 760 27.43 -4.52 -32.30
C ASN A 760 26.28 -4.15 -31.38
N GLU A 761 25.14 -4.78 -31.62
CA GLU A 761 23.95 -4.62 -30.80
C GLU A 761 24.26 -4.99 -29.35
N GLU A 762 25.03 -6.04 -29.08
CA GLU A 762 25.41 -6.56 -27.74
C GLU A 762 26.27 -5.59 -26.89
N LEU A 763 26.76 -4.50 -27.49
CA LEU A 763 27.51 -3.42 -26.84
C LEU A 763 26.67 -2.17 -26.51
N LEU A 764 25.39 -2.16 -26.87
CA LEU A 764 24.48 -1.09 -26.46
C LEU A 764 24.33 -1.13 -24.93
N PRO A 765 24.21 0.03 -24.23
CA PRO A 765 23.91 0.09 -22.79
C PRO A 765 22.72 -0.80 -22.38
N GLU A 766 21.83 -1.03 -23.34
CA GLU A 766 20.63 -1.88 -23.27
C GLU A 766 20.95 -3.39 -23.14
N ASN A 767 22.13 -3.86 -23.61
CA ASN A 767 22.53 -5.27 -23.57
C ASN A 767 23.39 -5.67 -22.35
N PHE A 768 23.55 -4.78 -21.37
CA PHE A 768 24.17 -5.10 -20.07
C PHE A 768 23.20 -5.75 -19.06
N MET A 769 21.96 -6.06 -19.47
CA MET A 769 20.93 -6.65 -18.60
C MET A 769 20.43 -8.01 -19.11
N ALA A 770 21.33 -8.83 -19.66
CA ALA A 770 21.03 -10.19 -20.09
C ALA A 770 20.96 -11.14 -18.87
N ASP A 771 19.78 -11.25 -18.26
CA ASP A 771 19.41 -12.39 -17.39
C ASP A 771 17.88 -12.50 -17.25
N ASP A 772 17.15 -12.39 -18.37
CA ASP A 772 15.73 -12.68 -18.43
C ASP A 772 15.39 -13.78 -19.46
N GLU A 773 14.18 -14.34 -19.35
CA GLU A 773 13.68 -15.41 -20.23
C GLU A 773 13.47 -14.97 -21.70
N PHE A 774 13.67 -13.68 -22.01
CA PHE A 774 13.62 -13.12 -23.35
C PHE A 774 15.03 -12.91 -23.93
N GLY A 775 16.09 -13.30 -23.21
CA GLY A 775 17.47 -13.22 -23.67
C GLY A 775 18.05 -11.80 -23.68
N GLY A 776 17.53 -10.91 -22.82
CA GLY A 776 17.94 -9.49 -22.78
C GLY A 776 17.45 -8.67 -23.99
N LYS A 777 16.62 -9.27 -24.84
CA LYS A 777 16.09 -8.70 -26.09
C LYS A 777 15.17 -7.49 -25.87
N PHE A 778 14.49 -7.45 -24.73
CA PHE A 778 13.65 -6.35 -24.32
C PHE A 778 13.98 -5.97 -22.88
N SER A 779 14.04 -4.68 -22.59
CA SER A 779 14.34 -4.18 -21.24
C SER A 779 13.07 -3.70 -20.55
N TYR A 780 12.91 -4.06 -19.27
CA TYR A 780 11.84 -3.52 -18.43
C TYR A 780 12.40 -2.35 -17.62
N ASP A 781 12.38 -1.17 -18.23
CA ASP A 781 12.84 0.08 -17.61
C ASP A 781 11.67 1.05 -17.50
N GLU A 782 11.33 1.40 -16.25
CA GLU A 782 10.14 2.18 -15.95
C GLU A 782 10.31 3.67 -16.25
N ASP A 783 11.54 4.17 -16.32
CA ASP A 783 11.86 5.60 -16.43
C ASP A 783 12.10 6.07 -17.87
N LEU A 784 12.15 5.14 -18.83
CA LEU A 784 12.33 5.48 -20.25
C LEU A 784 11.09 6.12 -20.86
N LEU A 785 11.29 6.88 -21.94
CA LEU A 785 10.19 7.30 -22.79
C LEU A 785 9.40 6.09 -23.27
N HIS A 786 8.08 6.15 -23.21
CA HIS A 786 7.19 5.10 -23.69
C HIS A 786 6.26 5.63 -24.78
N TYR A 787 5.80 4.72 -25.64
CA TYR A 787 4.90 4.97 -26.75
C TYR A 787 3.65 4.13 -26.60
N PHE A 788 2.51 4.67 -27.04
CA PHE A 788 1.29 3.93 -27.23
C PHE A 788 1.20 3.59 -28.71
N VAL A 789 1.04 2.32 -29.02
CA VAL A 789 1.06 1.81 -30.39
C VAL A 789 -0.28 1.14 -30.68
N ILE A 790 -0.87 1.49 -31.81
CA ILE A 790 -1.94 0.74 -32.47
C ILE A 790 -1.32 0.06 -33.69
N ALA A 791 -1.30 -1.26 -33.71
CA ALA A 791 -0.81 -2.06 -34.82
C ALA A 791 -1.95 -2.71 -35.59
N TYR A 792 -1.95 -2.58 -36.91
CA TYR A 792 -3.00 -3.07 -37.80
C TYR A 792 -2.41 -3.67 -39.09
N PRO A 793 -3.11 -4.57 -39.79
CA PRO A 793 -2.68 -5.16 -41.04
C PRO A 793 -2.60 -4.12 -42.15
N ARG A 794 -1.53 -4.14 -42.95
CA ARG A 794 -1.36 -3.22 -44.09
C ARG A 794 -2.35 -3.46 -45.22
N GLU A 795 -2.85 -4.68 -45.35
CA GLU A 795 -3.88 -4.99 -46.35
C GLU A 795 -5.21 -4.27 -46.08
N ASP A 796 -5.44 -3.89 -44.82
CA ASP A 796 -6.62 -3.15 -44.37
C ASP A 796 -6.39 -1.62 -44.35
N GLU A 797 -5.21 -1.12 -44.74
CA GLU A 797 -4.86 0.30 -44.65
C GLU A 797 -5.74 1.20 -45.53
N ASP A 798 -6.15 0.70 -46.71
CA ASP A 798 -7.04 1.41 -47.63
C ASP A 798 -8.47 1.56 -47.07
N ASP A 799 -8.85 0.71 -46.11
CA ASP A 799 -10.15 0.71 -45.43
C ASP A 799 -10.13 1.53 -44.13
N ILE A 800 -8.95 2.00 -43.68
CA ILE A 800 -8.77 2.83 -42.48
C ILE A 800 -8.57 4.29 -42.89
N ASP A 801 -9.46 5.19 -42.43
CA ASP A 801 -9.19 6.63 -42.53
C ASP A 801 -8.14 7.05 -41.49
N LEU A 802 -6.85 6.90 -41.84
CA LEU A 802 -5.72 7.20 -40.96
C LEU A 802 -5.67 8.67 -40.54
N ASN A 803 -6.12 9.59 -41.39
CA ASN A 803 -6.15 11.00 -41.05
C ASN A 803 -7.23 11.28 -39.99
N ARG A 804 -8.37 10.62 -40.12
CA ARG A 804 -9.44 10.67 -39.13
C ARG A 804 -9.03 10.03 -37.80
N LEU A 805 -8.37 8.86 -37.82
CA LEU A 805 -7.84 8.21 -36.62
C LEU A 805 -6.86 9.12 -35.87
N LYS A 806 -5.87 9.71 -36.57
CA LYS A 806 -4.93 10.65 -35.97
C LYS A 806 -5.60 11.90 -35.43
N PHE A 807 -6.61 12.41 -36.13
CA PHE A 807 -7.39 13.56 -35.71
C PHE A 807 -8.19 13.27 -34.44
N ASP A 808 -8.80 12.10 -34.33
CA ASP A 808 -9.57 11.71 -33.15
C ASP A 808 -8.66 11.44 -31.93
N ILE A 809 -7.46 10.87 -32.14
CA ILE A 809 -6.42 10.77 -31.11
C ILE A 809 -5.94 12.18 -30.69
N ALA A 810 -5.70 13.10 -31.65
CA ALA A 810 -5.27 14.47 -31.36
C ALA A 810 -6.32 15.26 -30.57
N ASN A 811 -7.60 15.14 -30.92
CA ASN A 811 -8.68 15.78 -30.15
C ASN A 811 -8.78 15.22 -28.75
N TYR A 812 -8.70 13.89 -28.61
CA TYR A 812 -8.64 13.26 -27.30
C TYR A 812 -7.48 13.84 -26.47
N ASN A 813 -6.30 14.00 -27.08
CA ASN A 813 -5.13 14.57 -26.41
C ASN A 813 -5.33 16.02 -25.99
N ILE A 814 -5.90 16.86 -26.86
CA ILE A 814 -6.19 18.27 -26.56
C ILE A 814 -7.21 18.40 -25.43
N ASP A 815 -8.25 17.56 -25.45
CA ASP A 815 -9.34 17.62 -24.48
C ASP A 815 -8.94 17.09 -23.09
N HIS A 816 -7.96 16.18 -23.03
CA HIS A 816 -7.63 15.45 -21.80
C HIS A 816 -6.22 15.73 -21.26
N TYR A 817 -5.31 16.29 -22.06
CA TYR A 817 -3.89 16.49 -21.71
C TYR A 817 -3.38 17.89 -22.12
N THR A 818 -3.97 18.94 -21.55
CA THR A 818 -3.70 20.35 -21.92
C THR A 818 -2.28 20.88 -21.64
N LYS A 819 -1.45 20.13 -20.89
CA LYS A 819 -0.10 20.52 -20.48
C LYS A 819 1.02 19.73 -21.17
N ILE A 820 0.67 18.73 -21.98
CA ILE A 820 1.62 17.81 -22.60
C ILE A 820 1.30 17.73 -24.08
N ASP A 821 2.27 18.08 -24.93
CA ASP A 821 2.16 17.93 -26.37
C ASP A 821 2.57 16.51 -26.75
N TYR A 822 1.62 15.72 -27.26
CA TYR A 822 1.87 14.37 -27.77
C TYR A 822 2.00 14.38 -29.29
N ASP A 823 3.03 13.73 -29.81
CA ASP A 823 3.26 13.57 -31.25
C ASP A 823 2.59 12.30 -31.76
N ILE A 824 1.88 12.40 -32.89
CA ILE A 824 1.16 11.28 -33.49
C ILE A 824 1.73 10.98 -34.88
N GLU A 825 2.27 9.77 -35.05
CA GLU A 825 2.99 9.37 -36.27
C GLU A 825 2.46 8.03 -36.81
N THR A 826 2.75 7.75 -38.08
CA THR A 826 2.53 6.40 -38.66
C THR A 826 3.86 5.87 -39.11
N GLU A 827 4.17 4.62 -38.75
CA GLU A 827 5.34 3.91 -39.22
C GLU A 827 4.95 2.50 -39.67
N TYR A 828 5.65 1.95 -40.65
CA TYR A 828 5.42 0.60 -41.15
C TYR A 828 6.42 -0.36 -40.51
N LEU A 829 5.94 -1.43 -39.89
CA LEU A 829 6.80 -2.46 -39.31
C LEU A 829 7.38 -3.34 -40.42
N ASP A 830 6.52 -3.84 -41.31
CA ASP A 830 6.89 -4.66 -42.47
C ASP A 830 5.84 -4.58 -43.60
N ASP A 831 5.84 -5.57 -44.50
CA ASP A 831 4.87 -5.64 -45.61
C ASP A 831 3.46 -6.07 -45.15
N LYS A 832 3.29 -6.45 -43.88
CA LYS A 832 2.05 -6.99 -43.32
C LYS A 832 1.46 -6.12 -42.21
N LEU A 833 2.26 -5.40 -41.42
CA LEU A 833 1.81 -4.64 -40.26
C LEU A 833 2.25 -3.16 -40.32
N ALA A 834 1.35 -2.27 -39.92
CA ALA A 834 1.56 -0.83 -39.78
C ALA A 834 1.20 -0.36 -38.37
N PHE A 835 1.85 0.72 -37.92
CA PHE A 835 1.68 1.30 -36.59
C PHE A 835 1.16 2.74 -36.67
N VAL A 836 0.19 3.09 -35.81
CA VAL A 836 -0.06 4.47 -35.39
C VAL A 836 0.53 4.65 -33.99
N LEU A 837 1.42 5.63 -33.84
CA LEU A 837 2.19 5.88 -32.62
C LEU A 837 1.76 7.17 -31.97
N VAL A 838 1.65 7.14 -30.64
CA VAL A 838 1.62 8.36 -29.82
C VAL A 838 2.89 8.39 -28.98
N ARG A 839 3.71 9.44 -29.19
CA ARG A 839 5.02 9.63 -28.55
C ARG A 839 4.94 10.70 -27.46
N SER A 840 6.05 10.93 -26.76
CA SER A 840 6.21 11.97 -25.71
C SER A 840 5.60 11.61 -24.33
N MET A 841 5.38 10.33 -24.04
CA MET A 841 5.11 9.87 -22.67
C MET A 841 6.43 9.63 -21.93
N THR A 842 6.59 10.25 -20.77
CA THR A 842 7.89 10.38 -20.09
C THR A 842 8.39 9.10 -19.41
N ASN A 843 7.49 8.17 -19.06
CA ASN A 843 7.77 6.96 -18.30
C ASN A 843 6.66 5.90 -18.50
N LYS A 844 6.85 4.71 -17.94
CA LYS A 844 5.92 3.56 -18.01
C LYS A 844 4.53 3.92 -17.48
N GLU A 845 4.48 4.58 -16.33
CA GLU A 845 3.23 4.91 -15.65
C GLU A 845 2.36 5.86 -16.47
N ASN A 846 2.95 6.93 -17.03
CA ASN A 846 2.25 7.84 -17.93
C ASN A 846 1.71 7.14 -19.16
N ALA A 847 2.44 6.17 -19.70
CA ALA A 847 2.00 5.44 -20.88
C ALA A 847 0.93 4.39 -20.60
N LEU A 848 0.94 3.73 -19.44
CA LEU A 848 -0.12 2.82 -19.02
C LEU A 848 -1.40 3.57 -18.66
N ILE A 849 -1.30 4.74 -18.02
CA ILE A 849 -2.45 5.61 -17.74
C ILE A 849 -3.04 6.13 -19.05
N TYR A 850 -2.19 6.58 -19.98
CA TYR A 850 -2.64 6.99 -21.31
C TYR A 850 -3.30 5.84 -22.08
N HIS A 851 -2.67 4.66 -22.13
CA HIS A 851 -3.21 3.44 -22.75
C HIS A 851 -4.58 3.08 -22.18
N GLY A 852 -4.69 2.93 -20.86
CA GLY A 852 -5.94 2.55 -20.20
C GLY A 852 -7.06 3.58 -20.31
N ALA A 853 -6.72 4.87 -20.47
CA ALA A 853 -7.70 5.93 -20.64
C ALA A 853 -8.17 6.06 -22.10
N ILE A 854 -7.24 6.00 -23.07
CA ILE A 854 -7.58 6.16 -24.49
C ILE A 854 -8.39 4.99 -25.01
N ILE A 855 -8.03 3.74 -24.67
CA ILE A 855 -8.71 2.53 -25.20
C ILE A 855 -10.19 2.44 -24.81
N ARG A 856 -10.62 3.19 -23.79
CA ARG A 856 -12.03 3.28 -23.37
C ARG A 856 -12.83 4.33 -24.14
N LYS A 857 -12.17 5.21 -24.88
CA LYS A 857 -12.85 6.17 -25.74
C LYS A 857 -13.08 5.52 -27.10
N ALA A 858 -14.13 4.70 -27.19
CA ALA A 858 -14.52 4.01 -28.42
C ALA A 858 -14.62 4.94 -29.65
N SER A 859 -14.99 6.21 -29.43
CA SER A 859 -15.02 7.25 -30.47
C SER A 859 -13.67 7.47 -31.15
N VAL A 860 -12.55 7.24 -30.46
CA VAL A 860 -11.18 7.39 -30.99
C VAL A 860 -10.83 6.25 -31.96
N PHE A 861 -11.34 5.04 -31.71
CA PHE A 861 -11.03 3.83 -32.50
C PHE A 861 -12.07 3.55 -33.59
N LYS A 862 -13.05 4.44 -33.78
CA LYS A 862 -14.17 4.25 -34.70
C LYS A 862 -13.74 3.92 -36.14
N THR A 863 -12.61 4.47 -36.59
CA THR A 863 -12.07 4.24 -37.93
C THR A 863 -11.39 2.88 -38.11
N LEU A 864 -11.22 2.10 -37.03
CA LEU A 864 -10.63 0.76 -37.04
C LEU A 864 -11.70 -0.33 -36.89
N GLN A 865 -12.97 0.04 -36.97
CA GLN A 865 -14.09 -0.90 -36.84
C GLN A 865 -14.06 -1.92 -37.98
N GLY A 866 -13.97 -3.21 -37.62
CA GLY A 866 -13.85 -4.33 -38.57
C GLY A 866 -12.41 -4.68 -38.97
N ILE A 867 -11.41 -3.97 -38.43
CA ILE A 867 -9.99 -4.25 -38.66
C ILE A 867 -9.43 -5.05 -37.47
N ASP A 868 -8.65 -6.08 -37.73
CA ASP A 868 -7.96 -6.86 -36.68
C ASP A 868 -6.73 -6.10 -36.17
N TYR A 869 -6.94 -5.20 -35.21
CA TYR A 869 -5.87 -4.37 -34.64
C TYR A 869 -5.52 -4.78 -33.20
N MET A 870 -4.26 -4.57 -32.83
CA MET A 870 -3.78 -4.69 -31.45
C MET A 870 -3.27 -3.35 -30.95
N ASN A 871 -3.33 -3.12 -29.64
CA ASN A 871 -2.74 -1.95 -29.01
C ASN A 871 -1.92 -2.32 -27.79
N PHE A 872 -0.81 -1.62 -27.58
CA PHE A 872 0.11 -1.89 -26.48
C PHE A 872 0.97 -0.66 -26.15
N VAL A 873 1.63 -0.72 -25.00
CA VAL A 873 2.63 0.26 -24.56
C VAL A 873 4.00 -0.31 -24.79
N ILE A 874 4.93 0.50 -25.27
CA ILE A 874 6.30 0.08 -25.57
C ILE A 874 7.31 1.16 -25.20
N SER A 875 8.38 0.80 -24.48
CA SER A 875 9.48 1.74 -24.22
C SER A 875 10.18 2.11 -25.53
N SER A 876 10.79 3.28 -25.57
CA SER A 876 11.51 3.79 -26.74
C SER A 876 12.64 2.87 -27.20
N THR A 877 13.24 2.11 -26.28
CA THR A 877 14.28 1.11 -26.55
C THR A 877 13.69 -0.17 -27.12
N ASN A 878 12.65 -0.72 -26.47
CA ASN A 878 11.95 -1.91 -26.97
C ASN A 878 11.28 -1.65 -28.32
N TYR A 879 10.82 -0.42 -28.56
CA TYR A 879 10.26 0.00 -29.84
C TYR A 879 11.27 -0.15 -30.97
N ARG A 880 12.51 0.31 -30.74
CA ARG A 880 13.59 0.15 -31.72
C ARG A 880 13.89 -1.32 -31.97
N ALA A 881 13.89 -2.15 -30.93
CA ALA A 881 14.08 -3.59 -31.07
C ALA A 881 12.97 -4.24 -31.91
N VAL A 882 11.70 -3.91 -31.66
CA VAL A 882 10.57 -4.40 -32.47
C VAL A 882 10.68 -3.97 -33.93
N MET A 883 11.02 -2.70 -34.18
CA MET A 883 11.19 -2.17 -35.55
C MET A 883 12.37 -2.82 -36.28
N GLN A 884 13.44 -3.14 -35.57
CA GLN A 884 14.63 -3.80 -36.11
C GLN A 884 14.36 -5.26 -36.51
N GLU A 885 13.63 -5.99 -35.68
CA GLU A 885 13.34 -7.40 -35.91
C GLU A 885 12.11 -7.67 -36.79
N ARG A 886 11.28 -6.64 -37.02
CA ARG A 886 10.04 -6.74 -37.80
C ARG A 886 9.06 -7.79 -37.27
N SER A 887 9.02 -7.97 -35.95
CA SER A 887 8.14 -8.95 -35.30
C SER A 887 7.66 -8.43 -33.96
N THR A 888 6.34 -8.45 -33.75
CA THR A 888 5.70 -8.08 -32.47
C THR A 888 5.50 -9.28 -31.55
N ALA A 889 5.69 -10.52 -32.02
CA ALA A 889 5.28 -11.72 -31.29
C ALA A 889 6.04 -11.94 -29.98
N ASP A 890 7.36 -11.77 -29.99
CA ASP A 890 8.18 -11.91 -28.78
C ASP A 890 7.99 -10.73 -27.83
N TYR A 891 7.80 -9.54 -28.40
CA TYR A 891 7.48 -8.35 -27.60
C TYR A 891 6.11 -8.47 -26.96
N MET A 892 5.12 -9.09 -27.61
CA MET A 892 3.79 -9.26 -27.04
C MET A 892 3.83 -10.19 -25.81
N LYS A 893 4.66 -11.23 -25.83
CA LYS A 893 4.89 -12.08 -24.64
C LYS A 893 5.56 -11.28 -23.51
N PHE A 894 6.54 -10.45 -23.85
CA PHE A 894 7.20 -9.54 -22.91
C PHE A 894 6.23 -8.49 -22.34
N PHE A 895 5.37 -7.91 -23.18
CA PHE A 895 4.33 -6.95 -22.82
C PHE A 895 3.29 -7.61 -21.92
N VAL A 896 2.83 -8.82 -22.25
CA VAL A 896 1.89 -9.57 -21.40
C VAL A 896 2.50 -9.84 -20.03
N LYS A 897 3.74 -10.33 -19.97
CA LYS A 897 4.40 -10.60 -18.68
C LYS A 897 4.59 -9.34 -17.83
N ASN A 898 5.10 -8.27 -18.44
CA ASN A 898 5.66 -7.15 -17.70
C ASN A 898 4.70 -5.95 -17.59
N TYR A 899 3.80 -5.76 -18.55
CA TYR A 899 2.89 -4.62 -18.62
C TYR A 899 1.41 -5.01 -18.45
N SER A 900 0.95 -6.18 -18.95
CA SER A 900 -0.50 -6.50 -18.95
C SER A 900 -1.12 -6.72 -17.57
N ARG A 901 -0.33 -7.12 -16.56
CA ARG A 901 -0.79 -7.20 -15.16
C ARG A 901 -1.29 -5.87 -14.59
N PHE A 902 -0.86 -4.75 -15.19
CA PHE A 902 -1.27 -3.39 -14.82
C PHE A 902 -2.48 -2.90 -15.64
N ILE A 903 -2.89 -3.66 -16.66
CA ILE A 903 -4.03 -3.39 -17.52
C ILE A 903 -5.17 -4.32 -17.07
N ARG A 904 -5.98 -3.87 -16.09
CA ARG A 904 -7.16 -4.63 -15.67
C ARG A 904 -8.30 -4.44 -16.66
N SER A 905 -9.03 -5.53 -16.95
CA SER A 905 -10.27 -5.54 -17.74
C SER A 905 -11.49 -4.94 -17.01
N ASN A 906 -11.33 -4.35 -15.82
CA ASN A 906 -12.45 -3.83 -15.05
C ASN A 906 -12.60 -2.34 -15.26
N PHE A 907 -13.27 -1.97 -16.34
CA PHE A 907 -13.87 -0.65 -16.43
C PHE A 907 -15.29 -0.82 -16.96
N SER A 908 -16.27 -0.71 -16.07
CA SER A 908 -17.67 -0.61 -16.44
C SER A 908 -17.91 0.74 -17.13
N ASP A 909 -18.74 0.76 -18.16
CA ASP A 909 -19.12 1.98 -18.92
C ASP A 909 -19.80 3.08 -18.08
N ASP A 910 -20.06 2.83 -16.80
CA ASP A 910 -20.77 3.75 -15.90
C ASP A 910 -19.88 4.62 -14.99
N GLU A 911 -18.55 4.62 -15.11
CA GLU A 911 -17.72 5.58 -14.39
C GLU A 911 -17.63 6.92 -15.13
N MET A 912 -18.35 7.91 -14.58
CA MET A 912 -18.34 9.33 -14.96
C MET A 912 -16.94 9.82 -15.37
N ASP A 913 -16.85 10.55 -16.49
CA ASP A 913 -15.63 11.20 -17.03
C ASP A 913 -14.65 11.72 -15.96
N ILE A 914 -13.75 10.84 -15.49
CA ILE A 914 -12.58 11.22 -14.70
C ILE A 914 -11.51 11.63 -15.71
N SER A 915 -11.07 12.88 -15.67
CA SER A 915 -10.04 13.32 -16.60
C SER A 915 -8.74 12.55 -16.34
N PRO A 916 -7.96 12.19 -17.37
CA PRO A 916 -6.68 11.53 -17.20
C PRO A 916 -5.68 12.26 -16.29
N GLU A 917 -5.76 13.59 -16.15
CA GLU A 917 -5.01 14.34 -15.13
C GLU A 917 -5.37 13.94 -13.68
N GLU A 918 -6.63 13.55 -13.45
CA GLU A 918 -7.14 13.13 -12.15
C GLU A 918 -6.85 11.65 -11.86
N LEU A 919 -6.78 10.80 -12.90
CA LEU A 919 -6.25 9.43 -12.79
C LEU A 919 -4.72 9.42 -12.56
N MET A 920 -3.97 10.32 -13.22
CA MET A 920 -2.53 10.53 -12.96
C MET A 920 -2.28 11.07 -11.55
N ALA A 921 -3.04 12.05 -11.10
CA ALA A 921 -2.92 12.58 -9.74
C ALA A 921 -3.32 11.56 -8.66
N ARG A 922 -4.25 10.64 -8.96
CA ARG A 922 -4.70 9.59 -8.04
C ARG A 922 -3.73 8.40 -8.00
N ALA A 923 -3.12 8.02 -9.12
CA ALA A 923 -2.01 7.06 -9.17
C ALA A 923 -0.74 7.60 -8.49
N GLU A 924 -0.39 8.87 -8.73
CA GLU A 924 0.74 9.56 -8.06
C GLU A 924 0.47 9.73 -6.56
N ALA A 925 -0.80 9.86 -6.14
CA ALA A 925 -1.20 9.87 -4.73
C ALA A 925 -1.22 8.46 -4.09
N GLU A 926 -1.60 7.41 -4.83
CA GLU A 926 -1.55 6.02 -4.37
C GLU A 926 -0.12 5.46 -4.30
N ASP A 927 0.79 5.80 -5.21
CA ASP A 927 2.22 5.44 -5.14
C ASP A 927 2.93 6.17 -3.99
N ASN A 928 2.52 7.42 -3.71
CA ASN A 928 2.94 8.15 -2.51
C ASN A 928 2.35 7.58 -1.21
N ALA A 929 1.21 6.88 -1.27
CA ALA A 929 0.55 6.27 -0.11
C ALA A 929 1.02 4.81 0.16
N LEU A 930 1.37 4.05 -0.87
CA LEU A 930 1.82 2.64 -0.76
C LEU A 930 3.34 2.50 -0.53
N LYS A 931 4.12 3.58 -0.64
CA LYS A 931 5.49 3.66 -0.09
C LYS A 931 5.53 3.80 1.44
N GLU A 932 4.36 3.89 2.09
CA GLU A 932 4.17 3.71 3.53
C GLU A 932 3.53 2.34 3.85
N ARG A 933 4.33 1.25 3.89
CA ARG A 933 4.26 0.09 4.83
C ARG A 933 4.90 -1.19 4.24
N GLY A 934 5.95 -1.70 4.88
CA GLY A 934 6.43 -3.10 4.74
C GLY A 934 7.85 -3.28 4.20
N THR A 935 8.68 -4.07 4.89
CA THR A 935 10.15 -4.16 4.78
C THR A 935 10.68 -5.28 3.87
N PHE A 936 11.78 -5.05 3.13
CA PHE A 936 13.13 -5.62 3.35
C PHE A 936 14.15 -4.85 2.50
N VAL A 937 15.28 -4.46 3.11
CA VAL A 937 16.48 -4.02 2.38
C VAL A 937 17.51 -5.14 2.48
N THR A 938 17.75 -5.83 1.37
CA THR A 938 19.06 -6.37 1.01
C THR A 938 19.70 -5.40 0.01
N VAL A 939 20.88 -4.88 0.37
CA VAL A 939 21.63 -3.93 -0.45
C VAL A 939 22.47 -4.68 -1.49
N LYS A 940 22.38 -4.28 -2.76
CA LYS A 940 23.58 -3.95 -3.56
C LYS A 940 23.34 -2.71 -4.44
N SER A 941 24.44 -2.00 -4.60
CA SER A 941 24.65 -0.59 -4.91
C SER A 941 24.45 -0.19 -6.37
N GLY A 942 23.71 0.91 -6.57
CA GLY A 942 23.86 1.82 -7.71
C GLY A 942 24.76 3.02 -7.39
N PRO A 943 25.05 3.89 -8.38
CA PRO A 943 26.25 4.72 -8.48
C PRO A 943 26.30 5.91 -7.51
N GLN A 944 27.52 6.35 -7.19
CA GLN A 944 27.81 7.49 -6.32
C GLN A 944 27.05 8.75 -6.75
N GLY A 945 26.19 9.26 -5.87
CA GLY A 945 25.62 10.60 -5.99
C GLY A 945 26.69 11.69 -5.81
N LEU A 946 26.41 12.89 -6.33
CA LEU A 946 27.32 14.05 -6.33
C LEU A 946 27.92 14.39 -4.95
N TYR A 947 27.17 14.14 -3.86
CA TYR A 947 27.62 14.34 -2.49
C TYR A 947 27.77 13.00 -1.77
N ASN A 948 28.86 12.83 -1.03
CA ASN A 948 29.23 11.61 -0.34
C ASN A 948 28.30 11.35 0.86
N THR A 949 27.64 10.19 0.88
CA THR A 949 26.68 9.74 1.91
C THR A 949 27.31 9.32 3.24
N THR A 950 28.64 9.32 3.35
CA THR A 950 29.35 9.05 4.61
C THR A 950 29.31 10.26 5.54
N VAL A 951 28.22 10.35 6.32
CA VAL A 951 27.91 11.50 7.18
C VAL A 951 28.40 11.36 8.63
N ASP A 952 28.99 10.21 9.00
CA ASP A 952 29.47 9.91 10.36
C ASP A 952 30.94 10.37 10.57
N THR A 953 31.31 11.54 10.06
CA THR A 953 32.66 12.16 10.17
C THR A 953 32.60 13.54 10.85
N THR A 954 33.70 14.31 10.85
CA THR A 954 33.69 15.71 11.35
C THR A 954 32.73 16.57 10.52
N GLN A 955 31.87 17.33 11.19
CA GLN A 955 30.86 18.15 10.55
C GLN A 955 31.10 19.64 10.77
N ASN A 956 30.54 20.40 9.85
CA ASN A 956 30.41 21.83 9.91
C ASN A 956 28.92 22.19 9.99
N PHE A 957 28.60 23.21 10.76
CA PHE A 957 27.28 23.84 10.72
C PHE A 957 27.32 25.06 9.80
N VAL A 958 26.43 25.09 8.82
CA VAL A 958 26.41 26.15 7.79
C VAL A 958 25.09 26.90 7.85
N ILE A 959 25.19 28.22 7.80
CA ILE A 959 24.07 29.14 7.55
C ILE A 959 24.28 29.73 6.16
N ALA A 960 23.47 29.30 5.20
CA ALA A 960 23.49 29.78 3.83
C ALA A 960 22.47 30.92 3.67
N VAL A 961 22.95 32.15 3.51
CA VAL A 961 22.12 33.36 3.36
C VAL A 961 22.10 33.78 1.89
N LYS A 962 20.91 33.84 1.28
CA LYS A 962 20.72 34.20 -0.13
C LYS A 962 20.65 35.73 -0.32
N ASP A 963 21.65 36.44 0.19
CA ASP A 963 21.75 37.90 0.13
C ASP A 963 23.21 38.34 0.30
N LYS A 964 23.91 38.58 -0.81
CA LYS A 964 25.33 38.97 -0.80
C LYS A 964 25.61 40.37 -0.23
N GLY A 965 24.59 41.21 -0.10
CA GLY A 965 24.72 42.57 0.41
C GLY A 965 24.65 42.66 1.95
N LEU A 966 24.21 41.59 2.61
CA LEU A 966 23.97 41.57 4.04
C LEU A 966 25.27 41.38 4.84
N SER A 967 25.54 42.23 5.82
CA SER A 967 26.74 42.06 6.66
C SER A 967 26.56 40.92 7.67
N LEU A 968 27.33 39.84 7.52
CA LEU A 968 27.33 38.72 8.47
C LEU A 968 28.11 38.99 9.77
N ARG A 969 28.72 40.16 9.96
CA ARG A 969 29.52 40.49 11.15
C ARG A 969 28.75 40.40 12.48
N PRO A 970 27.50 40.89 12.59
CA PRO A 970 26.73 40.75 13.83
C PRO A 970 26.36 39.28 14.10
N LEU A 971 26.05 38.52 13.04
CA LEU A 971 25.75 37.09 13.11
C LEU A 971 26.97 36.29 13.63
N MET A 972 28.15 36.57 13.08
CA MET A 972 29.41 35.97 13.53
C MET A 972 29.69 36.25 15.00
N ARG A 973 29.43 37.47 15.48
CA ARG A 973 29.61 37.83 16.90
C ARG A 973 28.67 37.03 17.79
N GLY A 974 27.39 36.93 17.41
CA GLY A 974 26.39 36.15 18.15
C GLY A 974 26.77 34.67 18.27
N PHE A 975 27.20 34.05 17.16
CA PHE A 975 27.66 32.66 17.18
C PHE A 975 28.99 32.47 17.91
N ALA A 976 29.90 33.44 17.88
CA ALA A 976 31.14 33.38 18.67
C ALA A 976 30.88 33.42 20.18
N ASP A 977 29.95 34.29 20.63
CA ASP A 977 29.54 34.35 22.03
C ASP A 977 28.82 33.06 22.44
N PHE A 978 27.85 32.59 21.64
CA PHE A 978 27.15 31.33 21.87
C PHE A 978 28.08 30.12 21.94
N ASN A 979 29.07 30.02 21.04
CA ASN A 979 30.04 28.93 21.06
C ASN A 979 30.95 28.99 22.28
N ARG A 980 31.35 30.20 22.70
CA ARG A 980 32.17 30.37 23.89
C ARG A 980 31.41 30.00 25.16
N ASP A 981 30.12 30.31 25.21
CA ASP A 981 29.32 30.16 26.42
C ASP A 981 28.75 28.74 26.56
N GLU A 982 28.33 28.10 25.45
CA GLU A 982 27.65 26.79 25.45
C GLU A 982 28.52 25.63 24.93
N PHE A 983 29.52 25.90 24.08
CA PHE A 983 30.30 24.86 23.37
C PHE A 983 31.82 25.07 23.48
N ARG A 984 32.28 25.69 24.58
CA ARG A 984 33.66 26.15 24.78
C ARG A 984 34.72 25.06 24.56
N SER A 985 34.40 23.82 24.93
CA SER A 985 35.32 22.68 24.89
C SER A 985 35.69 22.23 23.47
N TRP A 986 34.91 22.60 22.45
CA TRP A 986 35.14 22.15 21.07
C TRP A 986 35.99 23.11 20.24
N ASN A 987 36.35 24.28 20.78
CA ASN A 987 37.22 25.27 20.13
C ASN A 987 36.80 25.59 18.67
N LEU A 988 35.50 25.81 18.46
CA LEU A 988 34.90 25.96 17.14
C LEU A 988 35.37 27.24 16.43
N ALA A 989 35.72 27.12 15.15
CA ALA A 989 36.14 28.25 14.31
C ALA A 989 35.00 28.74 13.41
N LEU A 990 34.91 30.05 13.18
CA LEU A 990 33.89 30.66 12.31
C LEU A 990 34.55 31.25 11.06
N GLN A 991 34.01 30.91 9.88
CA GLN A 991 34.47 31.43 8.59
C GLN A 991 33.29 31.82 7.71
N VAL A 992 33.46 32.89 6.93
CA VAL A 992 32.51 33.27 5.87
C VAL A 992 33.05 32.84 4.51
N LYS A 993 32.22 32.19 3.70
CA LYS A 993 32.51 31.79 2.31
C LYS A 993 31.38 32.25 1.39
N GLU A 994 31.65 32.41 0.09
CA GLU A 994 30.62 32.74 -0.90
C GLU A 994 30.49 31.62 -1.93
N VAL A 995 29.25 31.26 -2.30
CA VAL A 995 28.94 30.19 -3.27
C VAL A 995 27.68 30.56 -4.04
N GLY A 996 27.76 30.60 -5.37
CA GLY A 996 26.61 30.99 -6.20
C GLY A 996 26.00 32.30 -5.74
N ASP A 997 24.70 32.32 -5.42
CA ASP A 997 23.96 33.48 -4.88
C ASP A 997 23.97 33.57 -3.34
N TYR A 998 24.71 32.71 -2.65
CA TYR A 998 24.71 32.59 -1.19
C TYR A 998 26.01 33.10 -0.54
N GLN A 999 25.88 33.66 0.66
CA GLN A 999 26.96 33.81 1.63
C GLN A 999 26.78 32.77 2.74
N LEU A 1000 27.81 31.97 2.98
CA LEU A 1000 27.84 30.89 3.96
C LEU A 1000 28.58 31.37 5.22
N LEU A 1001 27.92 31.38 6.38
CA LEU A 1001 28.62 31.36 7.67
C LEU A 1001 28.83 29.91 8.08
N VAL A 1002 30.08 29.47 8.09
CA VAL A 1002 30.49 28.09 8.41
C VAL A 1002 31.11 28.06 9.79
N ILE A 1003 30.61 27.18 10.65
CA ILE A 1003 31.19 26.87 11.96
C ILE A 1003 31.84 25.49 11.89
N HIS A 1004 33.16 25.47 12.04
CA HIS A 1004 34.01 24.30 11.86
C HIS A 1004 34.35 23.59 13.16
N GLY A 1005 34.65 22.30 13.04
CA GLY A 1005 35.29 21.51 14.10
C GLY A 1005 34.34 20.78 15.04
N ILE A 1006 33.13 20.40 14.56
CA ILE A 1006 32.21 19.60 15.36
C ILE A 1006 32.53 18.11 15.12
N PRO A 1007 32.95 17.35 16.14
CA PRO A 1007 33.74 16.13 15.95
C PRO A 1007 32.99 14.93 15.36
N ALA A 1008 31.66 14.83 15.55
CA ALA A 1008 30.86 13.72 15.05
C ALA A 1008 29.39 14.11 14.84
N LEU A 1009 28.64 13.26 14.11
CA LEU A 1009 27.26 13.54 13.67
C LEU A 1009 26.29 13.80 14.83
N ASN A 1010 26.39 13.05 15.93
CA ASN A 1010 25.46 13.16 17.07
C ASN A 1010 25.62 14.49 17.81
N GLU A 1011 26.86 14.93 18.02
CA GLU A 1011 27.27 16.20 18.60
C GLU A 1011 26.84 17.35 17.68
N SER A 1012 27.02 17.18 16.37
CA SER A 1012 26.64 18.15 15.34
C SER A 1012 25.13 18.33 15.25
N MET A 1013 24.36 17.26 15.38
CA MET A 1013 22.90 17.33 15.46
C MET A 1013 22.43 17.99 16.76
N SER A 1014 23.18 17.83 17.85
CA SER A 1014 22.91 18.52 19.12
C SER A 1014 23.20 20.01 19.03
N TYR A 1015 24.32 20.38 18.39
CA TYR A 1015 24.67 21.76 18.06
C TYR A 1015 23.65 22.40 17.12
N PHE A 1016 23.27 21.71 16.03
CA PHE A 1016 22.25 22.13 15.06
C PHE A 1016 20.91 22.44 15.73
N ARG A 1017 20.42 21.55 16.61
CA ARG A 1017 19.19 21.79 17.38
C ARG A 1017 19.32 23.00 18.30
N ARG A 1018 20.38 23.06 19.10
CA ARG A 1018 20.56 24.15 20.08
C ARG A 1018 20.69 25.51 19.38
N ALA A 1019 21.50 25.59 18.33
CA ALA A 1019 21.65 26.79 17.50
C ALA A 1019 20.30 27.22 16.90
N ASN A 1020 19.58 26.32 16.23
CA ASN A 1020 18.30 26.63 15.58
C ASN A 1020 17.16 26.99 16.55
N THR A 1021 17.18 26.48 17.77
CA THR A 1021 16.20 26.87 18.81
C THR A 1021 16.50 28.22 19.48
N THR A 1022 17.73 28.73 19.36
CA THR A 1022 18.15 30.00 19.96
C THR A 1022 17.87 31.15 19.01
N ARG A 1023 16.60 31.58 18.94
CA ARG A 1023 16.09 32.54 17.94
C ARG A 1023 16.88 33.87 17.88
N SER A 1024 17.42 34.34 19.01
CA SER A 1024 18.23 35.56 19.08
C SER A 1024 19.49 35.51 18.21
N LEU A 1025 20.02 34.32 17.90
CA LEU A 1025 21.16 34.17 17.01
C LEU A 1025 20.88 34.63 15.58
N PHE A 1026 19.63 34.55 15.12
CA PHE A 1026 19.26 34.83 13.73
C PHE A 1026 18.61 36.21 13.54
N GLU A 1027 18.36 36.97 14.61
CA GLU A 1027 17.79 38.33 14.53
C GLU A 1027 18.51 39.27 13.54
N PRO A 1028 19.87 39.25 13.42
CA PRO A 1028 20.57 40.10 12.46
C PRO A 1028 20.27 39.79 10.98
N LEU A 1029 19.64 38.65 10.67
CA LEU A 1029 19.29 38.27 9.30
C LEU A 1029 18.03 38.98 8.78
N GLY A 1030 17.23 39.61 9.66
CA GLY A 1030 16.06 40.39 9.26
C GLY A 1030 15.06 39.59 8.39
N GLN A 1031 14.78 40.09 7.19
CA GLN A 1031 13.90 39.45 6.20
C GLN A 1031 14.65 38.62 5.14
N SER A 1032 15.98 38.48 5.24
CA SER A 1032 16.77 37.76 4.24
C SER A 1032 16.50 36.26 4.30
N THR A 1033 16.47 35.62 3.13
CA THR A 1033 16.19 34.18 3.03
C THR A 1033 17.45 33.39 3.37
N TYR A 1034 17.38 32.50 4.36
CA TYR A 1034 18.51 31.66 4.76
C TYR A 1034 18.12 30.20 4.99
N ARG A 1035 19.12 29.31 4.99
CA ARG A 1035 19.00 27.86 5.22
C ARG A 1035 20.12 27.37 6.11
N ASN A 1036 19.81 26.48 7.05
CA ASN A 1036 20.78 25.91 7.98
C ASN A 1036 20.92 24.41 7.71
N PHE A 1037 22.15 23.91 7.63
CA PHE A 1037 22.42 22.48 7.43
C PHE A 1037 23.76 22.06 8.05
N LEU A 1038 23.93 20.75 8.26
CA LEU A 1038 25.22 20.15 8.59
C LEU A 1038 25.85 19.60 7.31
N ILE A 1039 27.18 19.64 7.26
CA ILE A 1039 27.94 19.21 6.10
C ILE A 1039 29.32 18.71 6.50
N THR A 1040 29.78 17.62 5.91
CA THR A 1040 31.17 17.14 6.08
C THR A 1040 32.16 18.11 5.43
N ASP A 1041 33.43 18.05 5.80
CA ASP A 1041 34.46 18.85 5.12
C ASP A 1041 34.53 18.53 3.61
N GLU A 1042 34.48 17.24 3.25
CA GLU A 1042 34.51 16.77 1.85
C GLU A 1042 33.31 17.30 1.06
N ASN A 1043 32.10 17.16 1.60
CA ASN A 1043 30.90 17.66 0.91
C ASN A 1043 30.85 19.19 0.87
N LEU A 1044 31.45 19.89 1.84
CA LEU A 1044 31.55 21.34 1.81
C LEU A 1044 32.47 21.78 0.68
N GLU A 1045 33.58 21.07 0.44
CA GLU A 1045 34.45 21.32 -0.72
C GLU A 1045 33.68 21.10 -2.02
N THR A 1046 33.01 19.97 -2.18
CA THR A 1046 32.15 19.70 -3.35
C THR A 1046 31.04 20.74 -3.52
N LEU A 1047 30.45 21.24 -2.43
CA LEU A 1047 29.41 22.27 -2.48
C LEU A 1047 29.96 23.62 -2.97
N LEU A 1048 31.17 23.99 -2.54
CA LEU A 1048 31.85 25.22 -2.98
C LEU A 1048 32.24 25.12 -4.47
N ASP A 1049 32.72 23.96 -4.93
CA ASP A 1049 33.18 23.74 -6.29
C ASP A 1049 32.02 23.67 -7.29
N GLU A 1050 30.97 22.92 -6.94
CA GLU A 1050 29.85 22.66 -7.84
C GLU A 1050 28.77 23.75 -7.81
N ASN A 1051 28.82 24.66 -6.84
CA ASN A 1051 27.83 25.73 -6.61
C ASN A 1051 26.36 25.26 -6.47
N LYS A 1052 26.12 23.99 -6.11
CA LYS A 1052 24.78 23.37 -6.05
C LYS A 1052 24.21 23.32 -4.62
N VAL A 1053 24.13 24.47 -3.94
CA VAL A 1053 23.64 24.57 -2.55
C VAL A 1053 22.24 23.95 -2.36
N ASP A 1054 21.32 24.16 -3.31
CA ASP A 1054 19.95 23.64 -3.22
C ASP A 1054 19.88 22.11 -3.37
N GLN A 1055 20.77 21.52 -4.17
CA GLN A 1055 20.91 20.04 -4.25
C GLN A 1055 21.51 19.48 -2.97
N TYR A 1056 22.47 20.18 -2.35
CA TYR A 1056 23.01 19.77 -1.06
C TYR A 1056 21.95 19.82 0.06
N ILE A 1057 21.04 20.80 0.05
CA ILE A 1057 19.95 20.86 1.02
C ILE A 1057 19.03 19.63 0.90
N THR A 1058 18.79 19.15 -0.32
CA THR A 1058 18.04 17.92 -0.58
C THR A 1058 18.80 16.69 -0.07
N PHE A 1059 20.11 16.64 -0.34
CA PHE A 1059 21.00 15.62 0.20
C PHE A 1059 21.03 15.61 1.74
N PHE A 1060 21.15 16.78 2.39
CA PHE A 1060 21.15 16.94 3.85
C PHE A 1060 19.82 16.46 4.47
N ARG A 1061 18.67 16.80 3.87
CA ARG A 1061 17.36 16.32 4.34
C ARG A 1061 17.28 14.80 4.36
N ASN A 1062 17.71 14.17 3.27
CA ASN A 1062 17.57 12.73 3.08
C ASN A 1062 18.56 11.94 3.94
N ASN A 1063 19.79 12.45 4.12
CA ASN A 1063 20.86 11.71 4.78
C ASN A 1063 21.08 12.08 6.26
N TYR A 1064 20.65 13.26 6.73
CA TYR A 1064 20.83 13.70 8.12
C TYR A 1064 19.53 13.76 8.95
N ILE A 1065 18.39 14.11 8.35
CA ILE A 1065 17.14 14.37 9.11
C ILE A 1065 16.24 13.12 9.18
N GLN A 1066 16.04 12.42 8.06
CA GLN A 1066 15.09 11.30 7.98
C GLN A 1066 15.59 9.98 8.62
N ARG A 1067 16.89 9.86 8.94
CA ARG A 1067 17.51 8.67 9.57
C ARG A 1067 17.03 8.34 11.00
N ARG A 1068 16.23 9.20 11.65
CA ARG A 1068 15.93 9.13 13.10
C ARG A 1068 14.50 8.71 13.49
N ALA A 1069 13.62 8.41 12.53
CA ALA A 1069 12.20 8.10 12.81
C ALA A 1069 11.89 6.61 13.05
N SER A 1070 12.89 5.72 13.00
CA SER A 1070 12.70 4.25 13.00
C SER A 1070 13.14 3.53 14.29
N SER A 1071 13.19 4.21 15.44
CA SER A 1071 13.64 3.60 16.71
C SER A 1071 12.76 3.90 17.93
N SER A 1072 11.72 3.07 18.15
CA SER A 1072 11.03 2.78 19.43
C SER A 1072 9.90 1.78 19.15
N SER A 1073 9.62 0.66 19.84
CA SER A 1073 10.11 0.01 21.06
C SER A 1073 9.28 -1.28 21.24
N SER A 1074 9.84 -2.39 21.74
CA SER A 1074 9.13 -3.27 22.69
C SER A 1074 10.06 -4.32 23.29
N ALA A 1075 10.06 -4.40 24.62
CA ALA A 1075 10.72 -5.41 25.43
C ALA A 1075 9.72 -5.97 26.46
N ALA A 1076 10.00 -7.22 26.86
CA ALA A 1076 9.96 -7.74 28.23
C ALA A 1076 8.83 -8.74 28.64
N GLU A 1077 9.32 -9.97 28.93
CA GLU A 1077 9.15 -10.75 30.19
C GLU A 1077 7.86 -11.58 30.40
N SER A 1078 7.83 -12.79 31.02
CA SER A 1078 8.84 -13.68 31.64
C SER A 1078 8.21 -14.97 32.22
N GLN A 1079 8.96 -16.10 32.18
CA GLN A 1079 9.23 -17.13 33.24
C GLN A 1079 8.08 -18.01 33.86
N THR A 1080 8.25 -19.24 34.40
CA THR A 1080 9.40 -20.01 34.97
C THR A 1080 9.07 -21.51 35.28
N THR A 1081 10.09 -22.43 35.16
CA THR A 1081 10.50 -23.63 36.01
C THR A 1081 9.57 -24.87 36.24
N THR A 1082 9.95 -26.16 36.41
CA THR A 1082 11.19 -26.95 36.78
C THR A 1082 11.02 -28.50 36.58
N GLN A 1083 12.14 -29.25 36.47
CA GLN A 1083 12.51 -30.72 36.37
C GLN A 1083 11.91 -31.79 37.38
N PRO A 1084 12.28 -33.14 37.46
CA PRO A 1084 12.98 -34.16 36.58
C PRO A 1084 12.46 -35.67 36.60
N THR A 1085 13.10 -36.59 35.82
CA THR A 1085 13.50 -38.05 36.05
C THR A 1085 12.82 -39.30 35.34
N THR A 1086 13.64 -40.10 34.62
CA THR A 1086 13.74 -41.61 34.41
C THR A 1086 12.76 -42.54 33.61
N THR A 1087 13.37 -43.32 32.66
CA THR A 1087 13.24 -44.79 32.30
C THR A 1087 12.08 -45.39 31.44
N GLN A 1088 12.50 -46.05 30.32
CA GLN A 1088 11.98 -47.22 29.53
C GLN A 1088 10.61 -47.25 28.80
N ALA A 1089 10.74 -47.39 27.45
CA ALA A 1089 10.13 -48.33 26.48
C ALA A 1089 8.61 -48.36 26.15
N ALA A 1090 8.39 -48.28 24.82
CA ALA A 1090 7.29 -48.79 23.95
C ALA A 1090 6.37 -47.73 23.28
N GLU A 1091 6.40 -47.73 21.94
CA GLU A 1091 5.55 -47.05 20.94
C GLU A 1091 4.03 -47.15 21.19
N PRO A 1092 3.16 -46.22 20.69
CA PRO A 1092 3.11 -45.77 19.28
C PRO A 1092 2.83 -44.27 19.01
N LEU A 1093 3.17 -43.82 17.78
CA LEU A 1093 2.76 -42.55 17.13
C LEU A 1093 1.22 -42.39 17.12
N PRO A 1094 0.61 -41.16 17.09
CA PRO A 1094 0.94 -40.08 16.13
C PRO A 1094 0.69 -38.60 16.58
N ALA A 1095 1.35 -37.65 15.90
CA ALA A 1095 0.81 -36.39 15.35
C ALA A 1095 1.98 -35.47 14.97
N VAL A 1096 1.94 -34.97 13.73
CA VAL A 1096 2.91 -34.00 13.19
C VAL A 1096 2.49 -32.61 13.67
N GLU A 1097 3.33 -31.97 14.47
CA GLU A 1097 3.25 -30.54 14.83
C GLU A 1097 4.28 -29.75 14.01
N ALA A 1098 3.94 -28.49 13.78
CA ALA A 1098 4.66 -27.51 12.97
C ALA A 1098 6.16 -27.40 13.33
N ASP A 1099 6.96 -27.10 12.31
CA ASP A 1099 8.42 -26.91 12.38
C ASP A 1099 8.78 -25.69 13.26
N ASP A 1100 8.76 -25.90 14.58
CA ASP A 1100 9.59 -25.17 15.52
C ASP A 1100 10.76 -26.10 15.83
N THR A 1101 11.88 -25.93 15.14
CA THR A 1101 13.10 -26.67 15.46
C THR A 1101 13.48 -26.32 16.89
N SER A 1102 13.15 -27.24 17.80
CA SER A 1102 13.31 -27.08 19.22
C SER A 1102 14.82 -26.91 19.51
N ILE A 1103 15.19 -26.14 20.52
CA ILE A 1103 16.62 -26.00 20.91
C ILE A 1103 17.20 -27.39 21.28
N GLU A 1104 16.35 -28.38 21.60
CA GLU A 1104 16.73 -29.76 21.91
C GLU A 1104 17.22 -30.54 20.67
N ASP A 1105 16.88 -30.11 19.46
CA ASP A 1105 17.32 -30.73 18.20
C ASP A 1105 18.66 -30.16 17.68
N LEU A 1106 19.13 -29.04 18.24
CA LEU A 1106 20.41 -28.46 17.88
C LEU A 1106 21.56 -29.19 18.61
N PRO A 1107 22.69 -29.49 17.95
CA PRO A 1107 23.74 -30.36 18.50
C PRO A 1107 24.53 -29.74 19.67
N TYR A 1108 24.20 -28.52 20.10
CA TYR A 1108 24.96 -27.69 21.05
C TYR A 1108 24.44 -27.79 22.48
N ASN A 1109 25.35 -27.88 23.45
CA ASN A 1109 25.05 -27.96 24.87
C ASN A 1109 24.49 -26.62 25.39
N GLN A 1110 23.25 -26.65 25.87
CA GLN A 1110 22.53 -25.46 26.37
C GLN A 1110 23.05 -24.96 27.73
N GLU A 1111 23.77 -25.80 28.49
CA GLU A 1111 24.47 -25.41 29.71
C GLU A 1111 25.83 -24.82 29.36
N ILE A 1112 25.84 -23.50 29.20
CA ILE A 1112 27.04 -22.76 28.77
C ILE A 1112 27.88 -22.26 29.95
N GLU A 1113 27.75 -22.77 31.17
CA GLU A 1113 28.53 -22.27 32.31
C GLU A 1113 30.03 -22.64 32.20
N GLY A 1114 30.90 -21.72 32.63
CA GLY A 1114 32.36 -21.92 32.62
C GLY A 1114 33.10 -21.08 31.56
N PRO A 1115 34.33 -21.49 31.18
CA PRO A 1115 35.18 -20.72 30.29
C PRO A 1115 34.58 -20.48 28.91
N HIS A 1116 34.81 -19.28 28.38
CA HIS A 1116 34.28 -18.85 27.10
C HIS A 1116 35.35 -18.32 26.16
N ARG A 1117 35.00 -18.32 24.87
CA ARG A 1117 35.79 -17.80 23.77
C ARG A 1117 34.96 -16.84 22.95
N ILE A 1118 35.66 -15.93 22.28
CA ILE A 1118 35.08 -15.17 21.18
C ILE A 1118 35.65 -15.70 19.89
N VAL A 1119 34.77 -15.96 18.93
CA VAL A 1119 35.15 -16.44 17.62
C VAL A 1119 34.78 -15.37 16.59
N PHE A 1120 35.73 -15.04 15.72
CA PHE A 1120 35.52 -14.27 14.50
C PHE A 1120 35.69 -15.21 13.31
N VAL A 1121 34.62 -15.46 12.56
CA VAL A 1121 34.66 -16.19 11.29
C VAL A 1121 34.88 -15.17 10.18
N ILE A 1122 36.02 -15.24 9.50
CA ILE A 1122 36.41 -14.33 8.41
C ILE A 1122 36.76 -15.14 7.15
N PRO A 1123 36.73 -14.54 5.94
CA PRO A 1123 37.20 -15.23 4.74
C PRO A 1123 38.69 -15.54 4.81
N ALA A 1124 39.08 -16.71 4.29
CA ALA A 1124 40.48 -17.15 4.30
C ALA A 1124 41.36 -16.36 3.32
N VAL A 1125 40.75 -15.68 2.33
CA VAL A 1125 41.43 -14.88 1.29
C VAL A 1125 40.70 -13.56 1.11
N GLY A 1126 41.41 -12.50 0.73
CA GLY A 1126 40.80 -11.20 0.43
C GLY A 1126 40.61 -10.25 1.63
N VAL A 1127 41.16 -10.61 2.79
CA VAL A 1127 41.17 -9.76 4.00
C VAL A 1127 42.60 -9.57 4.53
N PHE A 1128 42.88 -8.42 5.13
CA PHE A 1128 44.18 -8.15 5.77
C PHE A 1128 44.24 -8.76 7.18
N LYS A 1129 44.16 -10.09 7.26
CA LYS A 1129 44.06 -10.86 8.51
C LYS A 1129 45.13 -10.52 9.54
N ASP A 1130 46.39 -10.44 9.14
CA ASP A 1130 47.49 -10.19 10.09
C ASP A 1130 47.38 -8.82 10.77
N ALA A 1131 46.81 -7.83 10.06
CA ALA A 1131 46.55 -6.51 10.63
C ALA A 1131 45.35 -6.54 11.59
N PHE A 1132 44.31 -7.33 11.28
CA PHE A 1132 43.17 -7.58 12.17
C PHE A 1132 43.63 -8.19 13.51
N ILE A 1133 44.43 -9.25 13.47
CA ILE A 1133 44.93 -9.93 14.66
C ILE A 1133 45.82 -9.01 15.50
N LYS A 1134 46.74 -8.28 14.86
CA LYS A 1134 47.61 -7.31 15.57
C LYS A 1134 46.80 -6.21 16.25
N GLY A 1135 45.73 -5.74 15.61
CA GLY A 1135 44.81 -4.77 16.19
C GLY A 1135 44.20 -5.27 17.50
N ILE A 1136 43.65 -6.50 17.50
CA ILE A 1136 43.06 -7.09 18.71
C ILE A 1136 44.14 -7.31 19.79
N GLN A 1137 45.35 -7.75 19.42
CA GLN A 1137 46.44 -7.94 20.39
C GLN A 1137 46.85 -6.62 21.07
N GLN A 1138 47.02 -5.55 20.31
CA GLN A 1138 47.37 -4.23 20.85
C GLN A 1138 46.24 -3.66 21.72
N TYR A 1139 45.00 -3.89 21.31
CA TYR A 1139 43.83 -3.48 22.08
C TYR A 1139 43.78 -4.21 23.43
N ASN A 1140 44.03 -5.52 23.44
CA ASN A 1140 44.07 -6.32 24.66
C ASN A 1140 45.22 -5.91 25.57
N GLN A 1141 46.42 -5.63 25.03
CA GLN A 1141 47.54 -5.13 25.83
C GLN A 1141 47.27 -3.78 26.47
N SER A 1142 46.47 -2.92 25.82
CA SER A 1142 46.20 -1.58 26.31
C SER A 1142 45.05 -1.54 27.31
N ASN A 1143 44.00 -2.33 27.08
CA ASN A 1143 42.74 -2.24 27.83
C ASN A 1143 42.48 -3.44 28.74
N PHE A 1144 43.15 -4.55 28.49
CA PHE A 1144 42.97 -5.82 29.21
C PHE A 1144 44.33 -6.45 29.59
N ALA A 1145 45.35 -5.63 29.87
CA ALA A 1145 46.75 -6.04 30.05
C ALA A 1145 46.98 -7.17 31.07
N ASN A 1146 46.13 -7.23 32.11
CA ASN A 1146 46.22 -8.20 33.21
C ASN A 1146 45.22 -9.36 33.11
N SER A 1147 44.48 -9.47 32.01
CA SER A 1147 43.40 -10.46 31.83
C SER A 1147 43.89 -11.84 31.39
N GLY A 1148 45.11 -11.96 30.90
CA GLY A 1148 45.66 -13.22 30.37
C GLY A 1148 45.06 -13.66 29.02
N PHE A 1149 44.30 -12.81 28.32
CA PHE A 1149 43.68 -13.18 27.05
C PHE A 1149 44.70 -13.42 25.94
N THR A 1150 44.47 -14.48 25.16
CA THR A 1150 45.33 -14.91 24.04
C THR A 1150 44.51 -15.05 22.77
N ILE A 1151 45.16 -14.93 21.60
CA ILE A 1151 44.51 -15.07 20.30
C ILE A 1151 45.08 -16.29 19.59
N GLU A 1152 44.19 -17.09 19.03
CA GLU A 1152 44.51 -18.28 18.25
C GLU A 1152 43.86 -18.21 16.87
N GLU A 1153 44.53 -18.77 15.87
CA GLU A 1153 44.03 -18.88 14.51
C GLU A 1153 43.73 -20.33 14.17
N GLN A 1154 42.59 -20.59 13.54
CA GLN A 1154 42.23 -21.94 13.13
C GLN A 1154 41.45 -21.92 11.81
N GLN A 1155 41.76 -22.83 10.88
CA GLN A 1155 41.00 -22.95 9.64
C GLN A 1155 39.65 -23.65 9.90
N LEU A 1156 38.53 -23.07 9.43
CA LEU A 1156 37.21 -23.71 9.52
C LEU A 1156 36.99 -24.64 8.31
N ASP A 1157 37.17 -24.12 7.09
CA ASP A 1157 37.05 -24.83 5.82
C ASP A 1157 37.94 -24.20 4.73
N GLN A 1158 37.77 -24.54 3.45
CA GLN A 1158 38.64 -24.06 2.36
C GLN A 1158 38.55 -22.54 2.11
N VAL A 1159 37.48 -21.88 2.55
CA VAL A 1159 37.20 -20.48 2.22
C VAL A 1159 37.02 -19.59 3.46
N ARG A 1160 36.92 -20.18 4.66
CA ARG A 1160 36.71 -19.46 5.94
C ARG A 1160 37.73 -19.86 7.00
N GLN A 1161 38.17 -18.87 7.77
CA GLN A 1161 39.12 -19.01 8.88
C GLN A 1161 38.55 -18.39 10.16
N LEU A 1162 38.90 -18.96 11.30
CA LEU A 1162 38.54 -18.49 12.64
C LEU A 1162 39.70 -17.73 13.29
N ILE A 1163 39.39 -16.57 13.86
CA ILE A 1163 40.24 -15.86 14.83
C ILE A 1163 39.57 -15.97 16.19
N ILE A 1164 40.24 -16.57 17.16
CA ILE A 1164 39.63 -16.99 18.43
C ILE A 1164 40.35 -16.27 19.57
N VAL A 1165 39.61 -15.54 20.41
CA VAL A 1165 40.16 -14.96 21.64
C VAL A 1165 39.78 -15.84 22.82
N LYS A 1166 40.79 -16.34 23.54
CA LYS A 1166 40.67 -17.29 24.67
C LYS A 1166 41.17 -16.68 25.97
N GLY A 1167 40.85 -17.33 27.09
CA GLY A 1167 41.32 -16.95 28.44
C GLY A 1167 40.28 -16.27 29.32
N MET A 1168 39.01 -16.26 28.89
CA MET A 1168 37.91 -15.71 29.69
C MET A 1168 37.34 -16.83 30.58
N GLU A 1169 37.48 -16.66 31.89
CA GLU A 1169 37.12 -17.69 32.88
C GLU A 1169 35.60 -17.94 32.96
N ASP A 1170 34.78 -16.96 32.56
CA ASP A 1170 33.32 -17.04 32.58
C ASP A 1170 32.64 -16.24 31.45
N GLN A 1171 31.33 -16.49 31.29
CA GLN A 1171 30.48 -15.85 30.29
C GLN A 1171 30.39 -14.32 30.45
N ALA A 1172 30.35 -13.83 31.69
CA ALA A 1172 30.15 -12.41 31.97
C ALA A 1172 31.36 -11.59 31.50
N THR A 1173 32.55 -12.10 31.79
CA THR A 1173 33.83 -11.55 31.31
C THR A 1173 33.88 -11.57 29.80
N ALA A 1174 33.43 -12.67 29.17
CA ALA A 1174 33.41 -12.79 27.72
C ALA A 1174 32.40 -11.84 27.06
N ARG A 1175 31.18 -11.70 27.61
CA ARG A 1175 30.18 -10.73 27.15
C ARG A 1175 30.69 -9.29 27.25
N LEU A 1176 31.33 -8.93 28.35
CA LEU A 1176 31.91 -7.60 28.52
C LEU A 1176 33.00 -7.34 27.48
N TYR A 1177 33.96 -8.26 27.35
CA TYR A 1177 35.05 -8.15 26.40
C TYR A 1177 34.52 -8.11 24.95
N PHE A 1178 33.58 -8.97 24.57
CA PHE A 1178 32.94 -8.98 23.25
C PHE A 1178 32.21 -7.66 22.95
N SER A 1179 31.43 -7.14 23.90
CA SER A 1179 30.69 -5.89 23.72
C SER A 1179 31.60 -4.69 23.47
N VAL A 1180 32.78 -4.69 24.08
CA VAL A 1180 33.76 -3.60 23.96
C VAL A 1180 34.59 -3.75 22.67
N VAL A 1181 35.00 -4.97 22.33
CA VAL A 1181 35.75 -5.25 21.10
C VAL A 1181 34.90 -5.00 19.86
N VAL A 1182 33.66 -5.51 19.80
CA VAL A 1182 32.78 -5.34 18.62
C VAL A 1182 32.34 -3.88 18.43
N ARG A 1183 32.28 -3.07 19.50
CA ARG A 1183 32.01 -1.63 19.40
C ARG A 1183 33.21 -0.83 18.88
N ASN A 1184 34.42 -1.37 18.97
CA ASN A 1184 35.62 -0.75 18.43
C ASN A 1184 35.77 -1.09 16.94
N ARG A 1185 35.06 -0.34 16.11
CA ARG A 1185 34.92 -0.57 14.66
C ARG A 1185 36.26 -0.60 13.93
N ASP A 1186 37.21 0.24 14.35
CA ASP A 1186 38.56 0.33 13.77
C ASP A 1186 39.32 -1.00 13.82
N LEU A 1187 39.00 -1.86 14.81
CA LEU A 1187 39.60 -3.19 14.89
C LEU A 1187 39.23 -4.05 13.69
N PHE A 1188 38.10 -3.80 13.03
CA PHE A 1188 37.56 -4.59 11.92
C PHE A 1188 37.88 -4.01 10.53
N ASP A 1189 38.41 -2.79 10.44
CA ASP A 1189 38.81 -2.16 9.18
C ASP A 1189 39.70 -3.05 8.28
N PRO A 1190 40.65 -3.85 8.83
CA PRO A 1190 41.46 -4.74 8.00
C PRO A 1190 40.66 -5.86 7.31
N LEU A 1191 39.41 -6.11 7.72
CA LEU A 1191 38.50 -7.04 7.03
C LEU A 1191 37.82 -6.41 5.81
N GLY A 1192 37.89 -5.08 5.64
CA GLY A 1192 37.37 -4.37 4.47
C GLY A 1192 35.87 -4.59 4.24
N THR A 1193 35.47 -4.88 3.00
CA THR A 1193 34.09 -5.18 2.60
C THR A 1193 33.72 -6.66 2.77
N ALA A 1194 34.61 -7.47 3.34
CA ALA A 1194 34.43 -8.91 3.44
C ALA A 1194 33.36 -9.26 4.47
N GLN A 1195 32.56 -10.29 4.17
CA GLN A 1195 31.56 -10.76 5.12
C GLN A 1195 32.20 -11.58 6.23
N TYR A 1196 31.99 -11.17 7.48
CA TYR A 1196 32.46 -11.88 8.66
C TYR A 1196 31.33 -12.05 9.69
N ARG A 1197 31.49 -13.03 10.58
CA ARG A 1197 30.58 -13.27 11.71
C ARG A 1197 31.38 -13.32 13.00
N ASN A 1198 30.76 -12.94 14.10
CA ASN A 1198 31.38 -13.07 15.41
C ASN A 1198 30.36 -13.44 16.49
N PHE A 1199 30.80 -14.22 17.47
CA PHE A 1199 29.93 -14.72 18.53
C PHE A 1199 30.75 -15.17 19.74
N LEU A 1200 30.06 -15.28 20.88
CA LEU A 1200 30.57 -15.91 22.09
C LEU A 1200 30.24 -17.39 22.06
N ILE A 1201 31.13 -18.22 22.57
CA ILE A 1201 30.92 -19.67 22.62
C ILE A 1201 31.61 -20.25 23.84
N SER A 1202 30.94 -21.17 24.56
CA SER A 1202 31.56 -21.92 25.66
C SER A 1202 32.61 -22.89 25.10
N ASP A 1203 33.60 -23.24 25.91
CA ASP A 1203 34.67 -24.16 25.48
C ASP A 1203 34.09 -25.51 24.99
N GLU A 1204 33.03 -26.01 25.62
CA GLU A 1204 32.38 -27.27 25.24
C GLU A 1204 31.63 -27.16 23.90
N ASN A 1205 30.87 -26.09 23.70
CA ASN A 1205 30.18 -25.86 22.43
C ASN A 1205 31.11 -25.54 21.28
N PHE A 1206 32.30 -25.00 21.57
CA PHE A 1206 33.29 -24.72 20.54
C PHE A 1206 33.81 -26.01 19.89
N GLU A 1207 34.00 -27.08 20.66
CA GLU A 1207 34.39 -28.39 20.12
C GLU A 1207 33.29 -28.99 19.23
N ILE A 1208 32.03 -28.82 19.63
CA ILE A 1208 30.87 -29.22 18.82
C ILE A 1208 30.83 -28.39 17.54
N PHE A 1209 31.00 -27.07 17.63
CA PHE A 1209 30.99 -26.16 16.48
C PHE A 1209 32.08 -26.50 15.46
N LEU A 1210 33.27 -26.88 15.92
CA LEU A 1210 34.35 -27.31 15.02
C LEU A 1210 34.08 -28.65 14.33
N ARG A 1211 33.28 -29.53 14.95
CA ARG A 1211 32.86 -30.80 14.35
C ARG A 1211 31.75 -30.60 13.31
N GLU A 1212 30.71 -29.85 13.68
CA GLU A 1212 29.56 -29.63 12.80
C GLU A 1212 29.85 -28.62 11.68
N LYS A 1213 30.70 -27.61 11.96
CA LYS A 1213 31.06 -26.50 11.06
C LYS A 1213 29.87 -25.72 10.48
N ASN A 1214 28.68 -25.92 11.03
CA ASN A 1214 27.47 -25.24 10.63
C ASN A 1214 27.29 -23.95 11.44
N ILE A 1215 27.56 -22.81 10.79
CA ILE A 1215 27.47 -21.49 11.41
C ILE A 1215 26.00 -21.11 11.61
N THR A 1216 25.10 -21.55 10.74
CA THR A 1216 23.67 -21.20 10.83
C THR A 1216 23.07 -21.82 12.08
N ASP A 1217 23.24 -23.14 12.27
CA ASP A 1217 22.74 -23.86 13.45
C ASP A 1217 23.33 -23.30 14.75
N TYR A 1218 24.61 -22.92 14.74
CA TYR A 1218 25.22 -22.28 15.91
C TYR A 1218 24.67 -20.88 16.15
N MET A 1219 24.35 -20.11 15.11
CA MET A 1219 23.77 -18.77 15.27
C MET A 1219 22.32 -18.82 15.74
N ASP A 1220 21.57 -19.86 15.36
CA ASP A 1220 20.22 -20.10 15.87
C ASP A 1220 20.27 -20.51 17.34
N PHE A 1221 21.19 -21.40 17.70
CA PHE A 1221 21.53 -21.70 19.09
C PHE A 1221 22.00 -20.45 19.85
N TYR A 1222 22.89 -19.64 19.26
CA TYR A 1222 23.44 -18.42 19.87
C TYR A 1222 22.36 -17.38 20.13
N LYS A 1223 21.43 -17.20 19.19
CA LYS A 1223 20.29 -16.29 19.34
C LYS A 1223 19.43 -16.72 20.51
N LYS A 1224 19.03 -18.00 20.54
CA LYS A 1224 18.14 -18.54 21.57
C LYS A 1224 18.83 -18.66 22.95
N VAL A 1225 20.14 -18.93 23.02
CA VAL A 1225 20.85 -19.24 24.28
C VAL A 1225 21.72 -18.09 24.81
N TYR A 1226 22.30 -17.25 23.95
CA TYR A 1226 23.15 -16.12 24.36
C TYR A 1226 22.49 -14.75 24.26
N LEU A 1227 21.47 -14.56 23.42
CA LEU A 1227 20.82 -13.25 23.20
C LEU A 1227 19.42 -13.15 23.81
N GLU A 1228 18.67 -14.25 23.88
CA GLU A 1228 17.33 -14.30 24.49
C GLU A 1228 17.33 -14.61 26.00
N LYS A 1229 18.51 -14.88 26.59
CA LYS A 1229 18.75 -15.06 28.05
C LYS A 1229 19.45 -13.88 28.73
#